data_AF-A0AAQ3U2B4-F1
#
_entry.id   AF-A0AAQ3U2B4-F1
#
_cell.length_a   1.000
_cell.length_b   1.000
_cell.length_c   1.000
_cell.angle_alpha   90.00
_cell.angle_beta   90.00
_cell.angle_gamma   90.00
#
_symmetry.space_group_name_H-M   'P 1'
#
loop_
_entity.id
_entity.type
_entity.pdbx_description
1 polymer ?
#
loop_
_entity_poly.entity_id
_entity_poly.type
_entity_poly.pdbx_seq_one_letter_code
_entity_poly.pdbx_strand_id
1 'polypeptide(L)'
;MCVPTGRVSSSQSMAGLRHQLLLLATILALAIGTCHSFEIQEATLDAIHQGFKNGSLTSTALVQFYLGQIRRLNPLLHAVIEVNPDALRQAAEADAERRSSSSGDGHIGGLHGVPVLLKDNIGTRDQLNTTAGSLAMLGSVVGRDAGVVARLRRAGALVLGKANMDEWANFRSAIGTGGWSARGGQGKNPYVLSSPPCGSSTGPAIAAAANMAAVTLGTETDGSILCPSSLNSVVGIKPTVGLTSRAGVIPVSPRQDTVGPICRTVADAVLVLDAIVGYDELDAVATRAASKYIPDGGYTQFLKIDGLQGKRIGVPKGLFDFADGTIRQTVYQQHLKTLRRNGAVVIENLAIANLDVIQNATVSGELAALAAEFKIALNAYLSDLSYSPVRSLAEIIAFNNAHPDEEMLKQFGQLIFLVSENTTGIGSVEKAAIQQLDDLTANGVEKVMKQHLLDAMVAPDSSSATVLAIAGLPAIAVPAGYDEQGAPFGLTFGGLKGYEPRLIEIAYAFEQATKHHRPSMAPRRLVVAAAVLAFVAAAGGCHGFQIEEATIEAIHEGFKNGSLTSTALVRFYLDRISRLNPLLHAVIEVNPDALRQAARADAERRRSGRRSGGIGLHGVPVLLKDNIATRDRLNTTAGSLALLGSVVRRDAGVVRRLRRAGAVVLGKANMEEWANFRSLEGTAGWSARGGQGRNPYVLSADPCGSSTGSAIAAAANMAAVTLGSETDGSILCPASLNSVVGIKPTVGLTSRAGVIPISPRQDTIGPICRTVSDAVTVLDAIVGYDAQDARATKTASRYIPRGGYKQFLRTDGLRGKRIGIPNGFFNFPNGTVQQMVFHQHLDTIRERGAILIENIDIANLSVILDVLSNGEQIALPAEFKLSLNAYLLDLTYSPVRSLAEIIAFNNAHPIEERLKEFGQFIFLVAENTTGIGAPERSAIQELNKLSANGLEKLMEELKLNAIVTPNDNTSSVLAIGGMTGITVPAGYGKLGVPFGICFGGLKGYEPRLIEMAYAFEQATRVRKTPTFSPYTNHEVYLKIWLHAACCVIAQKDLIDDNCLRHYVLELRKMAVGLRFTGLRPAPAPTPSSRLTDSSSSVCSAVAGTPLSVRRSPRAARRTSLTEKARLRPRELGLSCCFSGVQICSAAATASALCVGFSGVRIWSVREAFLSFCGVALADADVLAFLDGEAASISISGRGREDLGVRGGSVWVVN
;
A
#
# COMPACT_ATOMS: atom_id res chain seq x y z
N MET A 1 -39.44 17.14 56.24
CA MET A 1 -40.66 17.96 56.43
C MET A 1 -40.70 19.05 55.36
N CYS A 2 -41.84 19.75 55.22
CA CYS A 2 -42.11 20.79 54.21
C CYS A 2 -41.13 22.00 54.35
N VAL A 3 -40.74 22.79 53.34
CA VAL A 3 -41.49 23.47 52.24
C VAL A 3 -42.48 24.52 52.82
N PRO A 4 -42.49 25.82 52.41
CA PRO A 4 -41.51 26.62 51.65
C PRO A 4 -41.37 28.10 52.12
N THR A 5 -40.80 28.96 51.25
CA THR A 5 -40.93 30.46 51.17
C THR A 5 -40.29 31.33 52.27
N GLY A 6 -39.87 32.58 51.99
CA GLY A 6 -40.07 33.40 50.78
C GLY A 6 -39.03 34.53 50.56
N ARG A 7 -39.38 35.50 49.68
CA ARG A 7 -38.53 36.64 49.21
C ARG A 7 -38.29 37.68 50.33
N VAL A 8 -37.33 38.61 50.25
CA VAL A 8 -37.44 39.92 49.54
C VAL A 8 -36.13 40.74 49.61
N SER A 9 -35.97 41.69 48.67
CA SER A 9 -35.04 42.86 48.65
C SER A 9 -33.60 42.65 48.16
N SER A 10 -33.15 43.56 47.31
CA SER A 10 -31.79 43.61 46.76
C SER A 10 -31.25 45.03 46.76
N SER A 11 -30.30 45.33 47.65
CA SER A 11 -29.29 46.37 47.45
C SER A 11 -27.98 45.94 48.14
N GLN A 12 -26.84 46.48 47.68
CA GLN A 12 -25.47 46.04 47.99
C GLN A 12 -25.12 44.61 47.53
N SER A 13 -24.39 44.49 46.40
CA SER A 13 -23.18 43.65 46.26
C SER A 13 -22.68 43.62 44.80
N MET A 14 -21.78 44.55 44.44
CA MET A 14 -20.83 44.33 43.32
C MET A 14 -19.41 44.02 43.82
N ALA A 15 -19.13 44.21 45.12
CA ALA A 15 -17.86 43.81 45.74
C ALA A 15 -17.77 42.31 45.97
N GLY A 16 -18.85 41.68 46.47
CA GLY A 16 -18.87 40.25 46.80
C GLY A 16 -18.65 39.35 45.59
N LEU A 17 -19.18 39.72 44.42
CA LEU A 17 -19.06 38.91 43.20
C LEU A 17 -17.59 38.77 42.74
N ARG A 18 -16.76 39.82 42.88
CA ARG A 18 -15.32 39.73 42.58
C ARG A 18 -14.56 38.86 43.58
N HIS A 19 -14.87 38.96 44.87
CA HIS A 19 -14.24 38.09 45.88
C HIS A 19 -14.66 36.63 45.74
N GLN A 20 -15.94 36.35 45.45
CA GLN A 20 -16.41 35.00 45.16
C GLN A 20 -15.82 34.43 43.87
N LEU A 21 -15.69 35.22 42.79
CA LEU A 21 -15.03 34.77 41.56
C LEU A 21 -13.53 34.50 41.76
N LEU A 22 -12.81 35.30 42.56
CA LEU A 22 -11.43 34.96 42.93
C LEU A 22 -11.38 33.70 43.80
N LEU A 23 -12.23 33.56 44.82
CA LEU A 23 -12.21 32.35 45.66
C LEU A 23 -12.52 31.09 44.84
N LEU A 24 -13.49 31.16 43.92
CA LEU A 24 -13.80 30.04 43.01
C LEU A 24 -12.62 29.74 42.08
N ALA A 25 -11.92 30.75 41.57
CA ALA A 25 -10.74 30.58 40.74
C ALA A 25 -9.56 29.97 41.52
N THR A 26 -9.32 30.38 42.77
CA THR A 26 -8.27 29.80 43.63
C THR A 26 -8.62 28.37 44.05
N ILE A 27 -9.90 28.09 44.32
CA ILE A 27 -10.37 26.72 44.63
C ILE A 27 -10.28 25.81 43.40
N LEU A 28 -10.60 26.30 42.20
CA LEU A 28 -10.33 25.56 40.95
C LEU A 28 -8.82 25.34 40.74
N ALA A 29 -7.99 26.36 40.97
CA ALA A 29 -6.54 26.24 40.81
C ALA A 29 -5.90 25.25 41.81
N LEU A 30 -6.44 25.16 43.04
CA LEU A 30 -6.02 24.17 44.04
C LEU A 30 -6.63 22.78 43.81
N ALA A 31 -7.78 22.68 43.15
CA ALA A 31 -8.36 21.40 42.72
C ALA A 31 -7.67 20.81 41.48
N ILE A 32 -7.04 21.64 40.63
CA ILE A 32 -6.18 21.19 39.52
C ILE A 32 -4.77 20.90 40.05
N GLY A 33 -4.68 19.91 40.96
CA GLY A 33 -3.44 19.16 41.11
C GLY A 33 -3.14 18.47 39.79
N THR A 34 -2.03 18.83 39.13
CA THR A 34 -1.73 18.36 37.77
C THR A 34 -1.34 16.87 37.78
N CYS A 35 -2.35 16.00 37.70
CA CYS A 35 -2.18 14.57 37.45
C CYS A 35 -1.56 14.38 36.05
N HIS A 36 -0.23 14.35 36.00
CA HIS A 36 0.51 14.01 34.80
C HIS A 36 0.32 12.50 34.55
N SER A 37 -0.53 12.17 33.58
CA SER A 37 -0.66 10.80 33.09
C SER A 37 0.67 10.32 32.53
N PHE A 38 1.20 9.22 33.06
CA PHE A 38 2.46 8.62 32.61
C PHE A 38 2.40 8.27 31.10
N GLU A 39 3.32 8.79 30.27
CA GLU A 39 3.39 8.41 28.86
C GLU A 39 4.08 7.04 28.73
N ILE A 40 3.29 6.00 28.48
CA ILE A 40 3.78 4.62 28.30
C ILE A 40 4.52 4.45 26.95
N GLN A 41 4.17 5.24 25.93
CA GLN A 41 4.80 5.12 24.62
C GLN A 41 6.26 5.59 24.67
N GLU A 42 7.17 4.77 24.14
CA GLU A 42 8.63 4.92 24.22
C GLU A 42 9.23 4.89 25.63
N ALA A 43 8.46 4.54 26.66
CA ALA A 43 8.99 4.40 28.01
C ALA A 43 10.06 3.30 28.09
N THR A 44 11.19 3.64 28.71
CA THR A 44 12.26 2.72 29.14
C THR A 44 11.85 1.98 30.42
N LEU A 45 12.54 0.89 30.75
CA LEU A 45 12.36 0.15 32.01
C LEU A 45 12.57 1.02 33.26
N ASP A 46 13.58 1.90 33.27
CA ASP A 46 13.79 2.85 34.37
C ASP A 46 12.56 3.75 34.59
N ALA A 47 12.09 4.43 33.55
CA ALA A 47 10.85 5.20 33.59
C ALA A 47 9.65 4.38 34.08
N ILE A 48 9.47 3.14 33.57
CA ILE A 48 8.40 2.23 33.99
C ILE A 48 8.50 1.90 35.50
N HIS A 49 9.71 1.59 36.00
CA HIS A 49 9.93 1.31 37.41
C HIS A 49 9.76 2.53 38.30
N GLN A 50 10.14 3.73 37.84
CA GLN A 50 9.84 4.99 38.52
C GLN A 50 8.32 5.23 38.59
N GLY A 51 7.59 4.96 37.50
CA GLY A 51 6.13 5.01 37.43
C GLY A 51 5.45 4.03 38.40
N PHE A 52 5.96 2.79 38.49
CA PHE A 52 5.51 1.80 39.48
C PHE A 52 5.81 2.24 40.92
N LYS A 53 6.97 2.86 41.16
CA LYS A 53 7.44 3.28 42.49
C LYS A 53 6.72 4.52 43.02
N ASN A 54 6.33 5.45 42.15
CA ASN A 54 5.60 6.67 42.50
C ASN A 54 4.07 6.54 42.33
N GLY A 55 3.58 5.40 41.85
CA GLY A 55 2.15 5.11 41.68
C GLY A 55 1.49 5.75 40.45
N SER A 56 2.24 6.42 39.57
CA SER A 56 1.71 6.99 38.31
C SER A 56 1.51 5.96 37.20
N LEU A 57 2.06 4.75 37.35
CA LEU A 57 1.85 3.61 36.47
C LEU A 57 1.55 2.34 37.30
N THR A 58 0.74 1.45 36.75
CA THR A 58 0.54 0.09 37.28
C THR A 58 0.88 -0.96 36.22
N SER A 59 1.27 -2.15 36.66
CA SER A 59 1.56 -3.31 35.80
C SER A 59 0.32 -3.63 34.93
N THR A 60 -0.87 -3.55 35.52
CA THR A 60 -2.16 -3.72 34.85
C THR A 60 -2.36 -2.69 33.73
N ALA A 61 -2.11 -1.41 34.00
CA ALA A 61 -2.23 -0.36 32.97
C ALA A 61 -1.20 -0.53 31.85
N LEU A 62 0.02 -0.96 32.18
CA LEU A 62 1.08 -1.27 31.23
C LEU A 62 0.70 -2.42 30.29
N VAL A 63 0.16 -3.51 30.82
CA VAL A 63 -0.35 -4.64 30.02
C VAL A 63 -1.57 -4.24 29.18
N GLN A 64 -2.51 -3.47 29.74
CA GLN A 64 -3.67 -2.96 28.98
C GLN A 64 -3.25 -2.10 27.79
N PHE A 65 -2.23 -1.24 27.95
CA PHE A 65 -1.64 -0.47 26.86
C PHE A 65 -1.07 -1.38 25.76
N TYR A 66 -0.19 -2.33 26.12
CA TYR A 66 0.45 -3.20 25.12
C TYR A 66 -0.54 -4.13 24.41
N LEU A 67 -1.50 -4.73 25.13
CA LEU A 67 -2.60 -5.47 24.50
C LEU A 67 -3.48 -4.56 23.60
N GLY A 68 -3.57 -3.27 23.90
CA GLY A 68 -4.18 -2.26 23.02
C GLY A 68 -3.37 -2.02 21.74
N GLN A 69 -2.05 -1.88 21.84
CA GLN A 69 -1.17 -1.72 20.68
C GLN A 69 -1.14 -2.98 19.79
N ILE A 70 -1.11 -4.18 20.39
CA ILE A 70 -1.20 -5.45 19.66
C ILE A 70 -2.50 -5.51 18.87
N ARG A 71 -3.66 -5.28 19.49
CA ARG A 71 -4.96 -5.26 18.78
C ARG A 71 -5.02 -4.21 17.65
N ARG A 72 -4.31 -3.09 17.79
CA ARG A 72 -4.28 -1.98 16.83
C ARG A 72 -3.33 -2.19 15.65
N LEU A 73 -2.20 -2.86 15.87
CA LEU A 73 -1.07 -2.90 14.93
C LEU A 73 -0.74 -4.29 14.41
N ASN A 74 -1.01 -5.34 15.19
CA ASN A 74 -0.67 -6.71 14.79
C ASN A 74 -1.40 -7.19 13.51
N PRO A 75 -2.68 -6.83 13.26
CA PRO A 75 -3.36 -7.15 11.98
C PRO A 75 -2.74 -6.51 10.73
N LEU A 76 -1.73 -5.65 10.89
CA LEU A 76 -0.92 -5.08 9.82
C LEU A 76 0.53 -5.62 9.84
N LEU A 77 1.11 -5.74 11.03
CA LEU A 77 2.54 -5.98 11.22
C LEU A 77 2.92 -7.44 11.43
N HIS A 78 1.96 -8.32 11.76
CA HIS A 78 2.18 -9.76 11.99
C HIS A 78 3.38 -10.04 12.93
N ALA A 79 3.45 -9.29 14.03
CA ALA A 79 4.55 -9.32 14.99
C ALA A 79 4.29 -10.28 16.17
N VAL A 80 3.01 -10.59 16.44
CA VAL A 80 2.52 -11.42 17.55
C VAL A 80 1.66 -12.52 16.96
N ILE A 81 1.92 -13.77 17.32
CA ILE A 81 1.06 -14.91 16.94
C ILE A 81 -0.04 -15.10 17.97
N GLU A 82 0.29 -14.94 19.26
CA GLU A 82 -0.57 -15.32 20.38
C GLU A 82 -0.38 -14.38 21.57
N VAL A 83 -1.44 -14.10 22.32
CA VAL A 83 -1.40 -13.29 23.55
C VAL A 83 -1.77 -14.14 24.74
N ASN A 84 -1.08 -13.96 25.87
CA ASN A 84 -1.33 -14.75 27.07
C ASN A 84 -2.68 -14.33 27.68
N PRO A 85 -3.68 -15.22 27.80
CA PRO A 85 -4.97 -14.89 28.38
C PRO A 85 -4.86 -14.47 29.86
N ASP A 86 -3.85 -14.97 30.57
CA ASP A 86 -3.59 -14.65 31.98
C ASP A 86 -2.83 -13.32 32.19
N ALA A 87 -2.34 -12.65 31.14
CA ALA A 87 -1.43 -11.49 31.30
C ALA A 87 -2.00 -10.37 32.17
N LEU A 88 -3.32 -10.10 32.09
CA LEU A 88 -3.98 -9.09 32.91
C LEU A 88 -4.16 -9.54 34.37
N ARG A 89 -4.31 -10.83 34.62
CA ARG A 89 -4.38 -11.41 35.98
C ARG A 89 -3.00 -11.36 36.63
N GLN A 90 -1.97 -11.86 35.94
CA GLN A 90 -0.57 -11.81 36.39
C GLN A 90 -0.12 -10.36 36.68
N ALA A 91 -0.60 -9.38 35.91
CA ALA A 91 -0.33 -7.97 36.16
C ALA A 91 -1.04 -7.41 37.40
N ALA A 92 -2.30 -7.79 37.64
CA ALA A 92 -3.04 -7.39 38.84
C ALA A 92 -2.47 -8.04 40.12
N GLU A 93 -1.92 -9.25 40.00
CA GLU A 93 -1.17 -9.96 41.04
C GLU A 93 0.14 -9.23 41.37
N ALA A 94 0.98 -8.92 40.37
CA ALA A 94 2.19 -8.12 40.57
C ALA A 94 1.89 -6.72 41.16
N ASP A 95 0.77 -6.10 40.78
CA ASP A 95 0.31 -4.85 41.41
C ASP A 95 -0.16 -5.03 42.86
N ALA A 96 -0.66 -6.20 43.24
CA ALA A 96 -1.02 -6.53 44.62
C ALA A 96 0.22 -6.81 45.48
N GLU A 97 1.16 -7.58 44.96
CA GLU A 97 2.45 -7.89 45.59
C GLU A 97 3.28 -6.62 45.83
N ARG A 98 3.30 -5.69 44.87
CA ARG A 98 3.94 -4.36 45.03
C ARG A 98 3.31 -3.54 46.16
N ARG A 99 1.99 -3.62 46.34
CA ARG A 99 1.27 -2.96 47.44
C ARG A 99 1.51 -3.63 48.80
N SER A 100 1.49 -4.97 48.88
CA SER A 100 1.73 -5.68 50.15
C SER A 100 3.21 -5.61 50.60
N SER A 101 4.15 -5.55 49.66
CA SER A 101 5.59 -5.40 49.92
C SER A 101 5.99 -4.00 50.42
N SER A 102 5.07 -3.02 50.40
CA SER A 102 5.31 -1.65 50.89
C SER A 102 5.53 -1.57 52.42
N SER A 103 5.47 -2.71 53.12
CA SER A 103 5.68 -2.86 54.57
C SER A 103 7.14 -3.11 54.99
N GLY A 104 8.08 -3.36 54.06
CA GLY A 104 9.52 -3.17 54.32
C GLY A 104 10.49 -4.29 53.90
N ASP A 105 10.06 -5.56 53.88
CA ASP A 105 10.97 -6.73 53.71
C ASP A 105 10.91 -7.42 52.34
N GLY A 106 10.10 -6.92 51.40
CA GLY A 106 9.95 -7.53 50.07
C GLY A 106 11.05 -7.12 49.08
N HIS A 107 11.96 -8.03 48.71
CA HIS A 107 12.87 -7.82 47.59
C HIS A 107 12.13 -7.95 46.25
N ILE A 108 11.60 -6.82 45.75
CA ILE A 108 10.90 -6.74 44.48
C ILE A 108 11.92 -6.89 43.32
N GLY A 109 11.73 -7.91 42.48
CA GLY A 109 12.65 -8.22 41.38
C GLY A 109 12.79 -7.12 40.32
N GLY A 110 13.94 -7.09 39.65
CA GLY A 110 14.35 -6.02 38.71
C GLY A 110 13.52 -5.88 37.43
N LEU A 111 12.52 -6.73 37.20
CA LEU A 111 11.53 -6.62 36.11
C LEU A 111 10.09 -6.82 36.64
N HIS A 112 9.84 -6.58 37.93
CA HIS A 112 8.58 -6.98 38.56
C HIS A 112 7.36 -6.27 37.96
N GLY A 113 6.42 -7.05 37.40
CA GLY A 113 5.23 -6.57 36.70
C GLY A 113 5.49 -6.08 35.26
N VAL A 114 6.70 -6.23 34.72
CA VAL A 114 7.03 -5.86 33.34
C VAL A 114 6.56 -6.96 32.36
N PRO A 115 5.79 -6.62 31.32
CA PRO A 115 5.38 -7.57 30.28
C PRO A 115 6.49 -7.82 29.25
N VAL A 116 6.89 -9.09 29.11
CA VAL A 116 7.87 -9.56 28.13
C VAL A 116 7.16 -10.35 27.02
N LEU A 117 7.48 -10.07 25.76
CA LEU A 117 7.01 -10.86 24.63
C LEU A 117 8.11 -11.85 24.18
N LEU A 118 7.79 -13.13 24.13
CA LEU A 118 8.75 -14.20 23.81
C LEU A 118 8.65 -14.58 22.33
N LYS A 119 9.76 -14.78 21.62
CA LYS A 119 9.74 -15.44 20.30
C LYS A 119 9.03 -16.80 20.39
N ASP A 120 8.25 -17.16 19.38
CA ASP A 120 7.37 -18.35 19.43
C ASP A 120 8.11 -19.65 19.80
N ASN A 121 9.39 -19.80 19.41
CA ASN A 121 10.22 -20.97 19.74
C ASN A 121 10.70 -21.08 21.20
N ILE A 122 10.40 -20.12 22.08
CA ILE A 122 10.75 -20.15 23.51
C ILE A 122 9.58 -20.75 24.33
N GLY A 123 9.81 -21.87 25.03
CA GLY A 123 8.79 -22.56 25.82
C GLY A 123 8.37 -21.84 27.11
N THR A 124 7.08 -21.88 27.43
CA THR A 124 6.52 -21.48 28.73
C THR A 124 5.28 -22.28 29.08
N ARG A 125 4.96 -22.39 30.38
CA ARG A 125 3.76 -23.04 30.91
C ARG A 125 2.53 -22.12 31.03
N ASP A 126 2.57 -20.90 30.51
CA ASP A 126 1.33 -20.14 30.29
C ASP A 126 0.41 -20.88 29.29
N GLN A 127 -0.83 -20.44 29.17
CA GLN A 127 -1.77 -20.93 28.16
C GLN A 127 -1.39 -20.37 26.77
N LEU A 128 -0.27 -20.83 26.24
CA LEU A 128 0.38 -20.42 24.98
C LEU A 128 0.99 -21.63 24.28
N ASN A 129 0.93 -21.66 22.95
CA ASN A 129 1.62 -22.69 22.16
C ASN A 129 3.11 -22.34 21.98
N THR A 130 3.93 -23.34 21.66
CA THR A 130 5.36 -23.16 21.34
C THR A 130 5.68 -23.95 20.07
N THR A 131 5.73 -23.28 18.93
CA THR A 131 5.55 -23.91 17.60
C THR A 131 6.69 -23.68 16.60
N ALA A 132 7.63 -22.80 16.93
CA ALA A 132 8.60 -22.23 15.99
C ALA A 132 7.95 -21.65 14.71
N GLY A 133 6.69 -21.23 14.81
CA GLY A 133 5.87 -20.70 13.71
C GLY A 133 5.16 -21.73 12.81
N SER A 134 5.43 -23.04 12.94
CA SER A 134 4.85 -24.08 12.08
C SER A 134 3.56 -24.67 12.65
N LEU A 135 2.62 -25.06 11.77
CA LEU A 135 1.37 -25.70 12.17
C LEU A 135 1.59 -27.14 12.65
N ALA A 136 2.69 -27.78 12.24
CA ALA A 136 3.10 -29.12 12.66
C ALA A 136 3.22 -29.28 14.19
N MET A 137 3.41 -28.17 14.90
CA MET A 137 3.62 -28.10 16.36
C MET A 137 2.41 -27.55 17.13
N LEU A 138 1.28 -27.28 16.46
CA LEU A 138 0.13 -26.66 17.10
C LEU A 138 -0.51 -27.62 18.13
N GLY A 139 -0.73 -27.15 19.36
CA GLY A 139 -1.18 -27.98 20.47
C GLY A 139 -0.08 -28.71 21.25
N SER A 140 1.21 -28.57 20.89
CA SER A 140 2.32 -29.10 21.68
C SER A 140 2.40 -28.48 23.08
N VAL A 141 2.58 -29.31 24.11
CA VAL A 141 2.62 -28.94 25.54
C VAL A 141 4.02 -29.15 26.10
N VAL A 142 4.64 -28.07 26.56
CA VAL A 142 5.94 -28.11 27.27
C VAL A 142 5.76 -28.50 28.73
N GLY A 143 6.62 -29.39 29.25
CA GLY A 143 6.55 -29.81 30.66
C GLY A 143 7.07 -28.76 31.66
N ARG A 144 7.82 -27.76 31.19
CA ARG A 144 8.48 -26.73 32.01
C ARG A 144 8.59 -25.41 31.25
N ASP A 145 8.79 -24.32 31.99
CA ASP A 145 9.24 -23.06 31.39
C ASP A 145 10.67 -23.20 30.87
N ALA A 146 11.01 -22.52 29.77
CA ALA A 146 12.39 -22.41 29.32
C ALA A 146 13.25 -21.74 30.40
N GLY A 147 14.55 -22.06 30.46
CA GLY A 147 15.44 -21.57 31.52
C GLY A 147 15.47 -20.04 31.65
N VAL A 148 15.41 -19.34 30.51
CA VAL A 148 15.25 -17.87 30.43
C VAL A 148 13.90 -17.37 30.94
N VAL A 149 12.81 -18.10 30.73
CA VAL A 149 11.47 -17.72 31.23
C VAL A 149 11.37 -17.96 32.73
N ALA A 150 11.95 -19.06 33.24
CA ALA A 150 12.08 -19.30 34.67
C ALA A 150 12.93 -18.22 35.37
N ARG A 151 13.91 -17.64 34.68
CA ARG A 151 14.68 -16.47 35.15
C ARG A 151 13.89 -15.16 35.10
N LEU A 152 13.21 -14.87 34.00
CA LEU A 152 12.29 -13.73 33.88
C LEU A 152 11.24 -13.73 35.00
N ARG A 153 10.61 -14.87 35.29
CA ARG A 153 9.66 -15.01 36.41
C ARG A 153 10.32 -14.78 37.77
N ARG A 154 11.57 -15.21 38.00
CA ARG A 154 12.34 -14.88 39.22
C ARG A 154 12.70 -13.39 39.32
N ALA A 155 12.86 -12.68 38.20
CA ALA A 155 12.97 -11.23 38.16
C ALA A 155 11.60 -10.52 38.32
N GLY A 156 10.50 -11.27 38.46
CA GLY A 156 9.13 -10.76 38.61
C GLY A 156 8.43 -10.40 37.30
N ALA A 157 9.03 -10.68 36.14
CA ALA A 157 8.46 -10.37 34.85
C ALA A 157 7.31 -11.33 34.49
N LEU A 158 6.33 -10.83 33.72
CA LEU A 158 5.19 -11.61 33.25
C LEU A 158 5.24 -11.79 31.72
N VAL A 159 4.68 -12.90 31.22
CA VAL A 159 4.69 -13.22 29.79
C VAL A 159 3.46 -12.61 29.12
N LEU A 160 3.68 -11.74 28.13
CA LEU A 160 2.63 -11.06 27.38
C LEU A 160 2.02 -11.95 26.27
N GLY A 161 2.81 -12.87 25.71
CA GLY A 161 2.43 -13.67 24.55
C GLY A 161 3.61 -14.18 23.74
N LYS A 162 3.32 -14.76 22.57
CA LYS A 162 4.30 -15.23 21.58
C LYS A 162 4.41 -14.30 20.37
N ALA A 163 5.63 -13.89 20.06
CA ALA A 163 6.02 -13.10 18.90
C ALA A 163 6.28 -13.98 17.68
N ASN A 164 5.93 -13.48 16.49
CA ASN A 164 6.16 -14.16 15.21
C ASN A 164 7.66 -14.33 14.92
N MET A 165 7.99 -15.22 14.00
CA MET A 165 9.36 -15.52 13.59
C MET A 165 9.38 -16.12 12.19
N ASP A 166 10.56 -16.11 11.57
CA ASP A 166 10.82 -16.96 10.42
C ASP A 166 10.77 -18.41 10.90
N GLU A 167 9.98 -19.20 10.18
CA GLU A 167 9.62 -20.54 10.60
C GLU A 167 10.84 -21.44 10.82
N TRP A 168 10.80 -22.24 11.89
CA TRP A 168 11.91 -23.09 12.31
C TRP A 168 13.25 -22.33 12.43
N ALA A 169 13.16 -21.08 12.89
CA ALA A 169 14.28 -20.14 13.00
C ALA A 169 15.01 -19.87 11.66
N ASN A 170 14.30 -19.97 10.54
CA ASN A 170 14.81 -19.95 9.16
C ASN A 170 15.68 -21.18 8.79
N PHE A 171 15.57 -22.30 9.51
CA PHE A 171 16.34 -23.54 9.27
C PHE A 171 15.57 -24.66 8.56
N ARG A 172 14.38 -24.37 7.98
CA ARG A 172 13.62 -25.35 7.17
C ARG A 172 14.24 -25.62 5.80
N SER A 173 14.79 -24.60 5.15
CA SER A 173 15.15 -24.65 3.73
C SER A 173 16.20 -23.61 3.36
N ALA A 174 16.85 -23.77 2.20
CA ALA A 174 17.79 -22.79 1.66
C ALA A 174 17.09 -21.53 1.10
N ILE A 175 15.77 -21.59 0.89
CA ILE A 175 14.94 -20.41 0.57
C ILE A 175 14.48 -19.80 1.89
N GLY A 176 15.07 -18.68 2.29
CA GLY A 176 14.70 -17.98 3.53
C GLY A 176 13.28 -17.41 3.48
N THR A 177 12.56 -17.43 4.60
CA THR A 177 11.14 -17.00 4.62
C THR A 177 10.97 -15.50 4.79
N GLY A 178 12.01 -14.77 5.21
CA GLY A 178 12.07 -13.30 5.20
C GLY A 178 11.06 -12.64 6.14
N GLY A 179 10.74 -13.30 7.26
CA GLY A 179 9.75 -12.87 8.24
C GLY A 179 8.44 -13.66 8.25
N TRP A 180 8.32 -14.75 7.50
CA TRP A 180 7.09 -15.55 7.38
C TRP A 180 7.13 -16.87 8.17
N SER A 181 5.98 -17.25 8.73
CA SER A 181 5.67 -18.60 9.19
C SER A 181 4.21 -18.98 8.90
N ALA A 182 3.89 -20.27 8.82
CA ALA A 182 2.54 -20.77 8.54
C ALA A 182 1.52 -20.32 9.60
N ARG A 183 1.93 -20.26 10.87
CA ARG A 183 1.09 -19.86 12.00
C ARG A 183 0.96 -18.34 12.15
N GLY A 184 2.01 -17.56 11.86
CA GLY A 184 2.01 -16.11 12.06
C GLY A 184 1.73 -15.26 10.82
N GLY A 185 1.95 -15.82 9.63
CA GLY A 185 2.02 -15.08 8.37
C GLY A 185 3.29 -14.24 8.25
N GLN A 186 3.33 -13.38 7.23
CA GLN A 186 4.48 -12.53 6.90
C GLN A 186 4.54 -11.30 7.83
N GLY A 187 5.49 -11.30 8.77
CA GLY A 187 5.91 -10.13 9.53
C GLY A 187 6.29 -8.94 8.63
N LYS A 188 5.96 -7.71 9.04
CA LYS A 188 6.22 -6.49 8.27
C LYS A 188 7.01 -5.45 9.08
N ASN A 189 8.00 -4.86 8.44
CA ASN A 189 8.84 -3.79 8.98
C ASN A 189 7.97 -2.54 9.31
N PRO A 190 7.99 -2.00 10.55
CA PRO A 190 7.07 -0.94 10.99
C PRO A 190 7.47 0.47 10.53
N TYR A 191 8.60 0.62 9.83
CA TYR A 191 9.03 1.88 9.21
C TYR A 191 8.68 1.91 7.72
N VAL A 192 8.99 0.81 7.02
CA VAL A 192 8.74 0.65 5.58
C VAL A 192 8.20 -0.75 5.32
N LEU A 193 6.87 -0.88 5.19
CA LEU A 193 6.15 -2.17 5.11
C LEU A 193 6.52 -3.05 3.90
N SER A 194 7.18 -2.49 2.88
CA SER A 194 7.71 -3.22 1.73
C SER A 194 9.12 -3.75 1.95
N SER A 195 9.88 -3.19 2.89
CA SER A 195 11.21 -3.67 3.24
C SER A 195 11.11 -4.95 4.08
N PRO A 196 12.00 -5.93 3.87
CA PRO A 196 12.05 -7.09 4.74
C PRO A 196 12.36 -6.65 6.18
N PRO A 197 11.72 -7.25 7.20
CA PRO A 197 12.09 -7.02 8.59
C PRO A 197 13.36 -7.79 9.01
N CYS A 198 14.02 -8.48 8.07
CA CYS A 198 14.92 -9.61 8.31
C CYS A 198 14.30 -10.69 9.21
N GLY A 199 15.13 -11.62 9.69
CA GLY A 199 14.73 -12.75 10.52
C GLY A 199 15.92 -13.44 11.18
N SER A 200 15.72 -14.46 12.03
CA SER A 200 14.43 -15.08 12.36
C SER A 200 13.67 -14.49 13.55
N SER A 201 14.26 -13.61 14.38
CA SER A 201 13.56 -12.95 15.52
C SER A 201 12.72 -11.74 15.08
N THR A 202 11.92 -11.96 14.06
CA THR A 202 11.15 -10.97 13.31
C THR A 202 10.08 -10.27 14.15
N GLY A 203 9.17 -11.05 14.73
CA GLY A 203 8.13 -10.54 15.61
C GLY A 203 8.66 -9.80 16.84
N PRO A 204 9.67 -10.32 17.58
CA PRO A 204 10.33 -9.59 18.67
C PRO A 204 10.79 -8.18 18.26
N ALA A 205 11.52 -8.06 17.15
CA ALA A 205 12.04 -6.77 16.69
C ALA A 205 10.94 -5.80 16.24
N ILE A 206 9.98 -6.28 15.43
CA ILE A 206 8.82 -5.47 15.02
C ILE A 206 8.01 -5.04 16.25
N ALA A 207 7.76 -5.93 17.21
CA ALA A 207 6.96 -5.64 18.41
C ALA A 207 7.64 -4.62 19.34
N ALA A 208 8.96 -4.70 19.52
CA ALA A 208 9.73 -3.71 20.26
C ALA A 208 9.66 -2.32 19.59
N ALA A 209 9.87 -2.26 18.28
CA ALA A 209 9.85 -1.04 17.46
C ALA A 209 8.45 -0.40 17.33
N ALA A 210 7.40 -1.23 17.33
CA ALA A 210 6.01 -0.82 17.16
C ALA A 210 5.28 -0.54 18.50
N ASN A 211 6.00 -0.50 19.63
CA ASN A 211 5.44 -0.33 20.97
C ASN A 211 4.37 -1.39 21.32
N MET A 212 4.52 -2.63 20.84
CA MET A 212 3.63 -3.76 21.18
C MET A 212 4.08 -4.55 22.42
N ALA A 213 5.28 -4.29 22.94
CA ALA A 213 5.78 -4.80 24.22
C ALA A 213 6.71 -3.78 24.90
N ALA A 214 6.95 -3.96 26.20
CA ALA A 214 8.01 -3.23 26.91
C ALA A 214 9.38 -3.68 26.40
N VAL A 215 9.61 -5.00 26.46
CA VAL A 215 10.82 -5.68 26.02
C VAL A 215 10.46 -7.03 25.39
N THR A 216 11.36 -7.56 24.56
CA THR A 216 11.13 -8.84 23.87
C THR A 216 12.38 -9.74 23.93
N LEU A 217 12.20 -11.06 23.83
CA LEU A 217 13.29 -12.01 23.64
C LEU A 217 13.27 -12.60 22.23
N GLY A 218 14.43 -12.56 21.57
CA GLY A 218 14.72 -13.30 20.35
C GLY A 218 15.62 -14.51 20.60
N THR A 219 15.88 -15.27 19.54
CA THR A 219 16.86 -16.37 19.52
C THR A 219 17.73 -16.25 18.28
N GLU A 220 19.04 -16.45 18.42
CA GLU A 220 19.99 -16.43 17.31
C GLU A 220 20.85 -17.67 17.27
N THR A 221 20.92 -18.28 16.08
CA THR A 221 21.90 -19.27 15.66
C THR A 221 22.97 -18.51 14.85
N ASP A 222 22.59 -18.04 13.66
CA ASP A 222 23.27 -16.98 12.90
C ASP A 222 22.27 -15.87 12.51
N GLY A 223 22.71 -14.61 12.56
CA GLY A 223 22.04 -13.35 12.17
C GLY A 223 20.72 -13.00 12.86
N SER A 224 20.10 -13.96 13.53
CA SER A 224 18.68 -14.02 13.81
C SER A 224 18.16 -13.13 14.95
N ILE A 225 19.02 -12.41 15.67
CA ILE A 225 18.71 -11.28 16.56
C ILE A 225 19.28 -9.99 15.95
N LEU A 226 20.54 -10.02 15.50
CA LEU A 226 21.27 -8.85 15.01
C LEU A 226 20.62 -8.21 13.76
N CYS A 227 20.24 -9.04 12.78
CA CYS A 227 19.66 -8.62 11.52
C CYS A 227 18.26 -8.01 11.69
N PRO A 228 17.28 -8.68 12.35
CA PRO A 228 15.98 -8.06 12.56
C PRO A 228 16.04 -6.87 13.51
N SER A 229 17.00 -6.80 14.44
CA SER A 229 17.17 -5.58 15.26
C SER A 229 17.63 -4.39 14.42
N SER A 230 18.64 -4.61 13.57
CA SER A 230 19.15 -3.62 12.62
C SER A 230 18.06 -3.12 11.67
N LEU A 231 17.36 -4.04 10.99
CA LEU A 231 16.32 -3.71 10.02
C LEU A 231 14.96 -3.33 10.64
N ASN A 232 14.84 -3.24 11.96
CA ASN A 232 13.69 -2.62 12.63
C ASN A 232 14.09 -1.49 13.60
N SER A 233 15.31 -0.94 13.49
CA SER A 233 15.77 0.19 14.33
C SER A 233 15.52 -0.05 15.83
N VAL A 234 15.88 -1.22 16.32
CA VAL A 234 15.92 -1.57 17.75
C VAL A 234 17.29 -2.15 18.12
N VAL A 235 17.59 -2.22 19.41
CA VAL A 235 18.81 -2.83 19.92
C VAL A 235 18.59 -4.33 20.09
N GLY A 236 19.54 -5.13 19.60
CA GLY A 236 19.56 -6.58 19.80
C GLY A 236 20.90 -7.02 20.36
N ILE A 237 20.89 -7.75 21.47
CA ILE A 237 22.10 -8.37 22.04
C ILE A 237 22.07 -9.86 21.72
N LYS A 238 23.07 -10.35 20.99
CA LYS A 238 23.45 -11.76 20.91
C LYS A 238 24.53 -11.99 21.98
N PRO A 239 24.25 -12.65 23.11
CA PRO A 239 25.29 -12.94 24.10
C PRO A 239 26.14 -14.15 23.69
N THR A 240 27.31 -14.29 24.32
CA THR A 240 28.20 -15.46 24.20
C THR A 240 27.39 -16.73 24.39
N VAL A 241 27.61 -17.74 23.53
CA VAL A 241 26.85 -18.98 23.59
C VAL A 241 27.02 -19.65 24.97
N GLY A 242 25.89 -19.95 25.60
CA GLY A 242 25.81 -20.48 26.97
C GLY A 242 25.64 -19.43 28.07
N LEU A 243 25.84 -18.13 27.83
CA LEU A 243 25.65 -17.11 28.88
C LEU A 243 24.19 -17.08 29.38
N THR A 244 23.25 -17.35 28.47
CA THR A 244 21.82 -17.57 28.70
C THR A 244 21.47 -19.03 28.47
N SER A 245 20.57 -19.59 29.28
CA SER A 245 20.07 -20.96 29.09
C SER A 245 19.25 -21.13 27.81
N ARG A 246 19.41 -22.27 27.14
CA ARG A 246 18.66 -22.66 25.95
C ARG A 246 17.70 -23.83 26.22
N ALA A 247 17.69 -24.35 27.45
CA ALA A 247 16.77 -25.40 27.86
C ALA A 247 15.31 -24.93 27.70
N GLY A 248 14.48 -25.75 27.04
CA GLY A 248 13.08 -25.42 26.74
C GLY A 248 12.86 -24.47 25.56
N VAL A 249 13.89 -24.19 24.75
CA VAL A 249 13.78 -23.50 23.45
C VAL A 249 13.83 -24.55 22.34
N ILE A 250 13.00 -24.42 21.28
CA ILE A 250 13.13 -25.28 20.09
C ILE A 250 14.44 -24.92 19.37
N PRO A 251 15.40 -25.86 19.25
CA PRO A 251 16.78 -25.57 18.89
C PRO A 251 17.07 -25.63 17.39
N VAL A 252 18.22 -25.07 17.00
CA VAL A 252 18.93 -25.38 15.75
C VAL A 252 20.29 -26.02 16.05
N SER A 253 21.13 -25.42 16.91
CA SER A 253 22.46 -25.94 17.26
C SER A 253 22.94 -25.59 18.67
N PRO A 254 23.36 -26.57 19.49
CA PRO A 254 23.99 -26.31 20.79
C PRO A 254 25.37 -25.62 20.73
N ARG A 255 25.95 -25.37 19.55
CA ARG A 255 27.19 -24.56 19.39
C ARG A 255 26.94 -23.09 19.08
N GLN A 256 25.82 -22.76 18.42
CA GLN A 256 25.53 -21.41 17.94
C GLN A 256 24.32 -20.76 18.63
N ASP A 257 23.31 -21.55 19.00
CA ASP A 257 22.07 -21.03 19.58
C ASP A 257 22.34 -20.23 20.85
N THR A 258 21.67 -19.09 20.94
CA THR A 258 21.62 -18.24 22.13
C THR A 258 20.29 -17.50 22.21
N VAL A 259 19.90 -17.08 23.42
CA VAL A 259 18.69 -16.29 23.66
C VAL A 259 19.11 -14.88 24.01
N GLY A 260 18.49 -13.87 23.39
CA GLY A 260 18.94 -12.50 23.58
C GLY A 260 17.80 -11.47 23.60
N PRO A 261 17.95 -10.38 24.35
CA PRO A 261 16.98 -9.30 24.42
C PRO A 261 16.97 -8.47 23.13
N ILE A 262 15.75 -8.10 22.70
CA ILE A 262 15.51 -7.12 21.64
C ILE A 262 14.60 -6.03 22.22
N CYS A 263 15.15 -4.82 22.34
CA CYS A 263 14.59 -3.69 23.08
C CYS A 263 14.81 -2.35 22.35
N ARG A 264 14.09 -1.28 22.73
CA ARG A 264 14.24 0.03 22.09
C ARG A 264 15.57 0.73 22.42
N THR A 265 16.17 0.46 23.58
CA THR A 265 17.46 1.03 24.01
C THR A 265 18.46 -0.04 24.47
N VAL A 266 19.75 0.31 24.49
CA VAL A 266 20.83 -0.51 25.05
C VAL A 266 20.64 -0.71 26.55
N ALA A 267 20.19 0.32 27.28
CA ALA A 267 19.91 0.22 28.72
C ALA A 267 18.81 -0.81 29.02
N ASP A 268 17.70 -0.79 28.26
CA ASP A 268 16.62 -1.76 28.41
C ASP A 268 17.08 -3.18 28.05
N ALA A 269 17.86 -3.33 26.97
CA ALA A 269 18.40 -4.62 26.56
C ALA A 269 19.34 -5.20 27.62
N VAL A 270 20.19 -4.38 28.24
CA VAL A 270 21.13 -4.80 29.29
C VAL A 270 20.41 -5.19 30.59
N LEU A 271 19.37 -4.46 30.99
CA LEU A 271 18.53 -4.83 32.14
C LEU A 271 17.85 -6.19 31.94
N VAL A 272 17.40 -6.50 30.71
CA VAL A 272 16.83 -7.82 30.40
C VAL A 272 17.92 -8.90 30.32
N LEU A 273 19.11 -8.57 29.80
CA LEU A 273 20.26 -9.50 29.80
C LEU A 273 20.61 -9.93 31.24
N ASP A 274 20.78 -8.97 32.15
CA ASP A 274 21.03 -9.22 33.58
C ASP A 274 19.97 -10.14 34.21
N ALA A 275 18.71 -9.99 33.80
CA ALA A 275 17.62 -10.84 34.28
C ALA A 275 17.65 -12.28 33.72
N ILE A 276 18.33 -12.58 32.60
CA ILE A 276 18.27 -13.90 31.93
C ILE A 276 19.59 -14.68 31.86
N VAL A 277 20.73 -14.09 32.24
CA VAL A 277 22.03 -14.79 32.28
C VAL A 277 22.16 -15.73 33.49
N GLY A 278 23.18 -16.60 33.47
CA GLY A 278 23.56 -17.45 34.62
C GLY A 278 23.65 -18.94 34.31
N TYR A 279 23.97 -19.72 35.35
CA TYR A 279 23.97 -21.19 35.33
C TYR A 279 22.55 -21.78 35.29
N ASP A 280 22.34 -22.80 34.46
CA ASP A 280 21.13 -23.64 34.43
C ASP A 280 21.58 -25.10 34.42
N GLU A 281 20.98 -25.93 35.27
CA GLU A 281 21.27 -27.36 35.32
C GLU A 281 20.81 -28.09 34.06
N LEU A 282 19.73 -27.61 33.42
CA LEU A 282 19.18 -28.16 32.18
C LEU A 282 19.99 -27.74 30.93
N ASP A 283 20.95 -26.83 31.08
CA ASP A 283 21.93 -26.42 30.06
C ASP A 283 23.34 -26.32 30.71
N ALA A 284 23.66 -27.29 31.57
CA ALA A 284 24.79 -27.22 32.48
C ALA A 284 26.15 -27.08 31.79
N VAL A 285 26.33 -27.69 30.62
CA VAL A 285 27.61 -27.71 29.90
C VAL A 285 27.99 -26.30 29.42
N ALA A 286 27.08 -25.63 28.70
CA ALA A 286 27.36 -24.30 28.17
C ALA A 286 27.26 -23.23 29.25
N THR A 287 26.25 -23.29 30.12
CA THR A 287 26.05 -22.25 31.14
C THR A 287 27.10 -22.26 32.25
N ARG A 288 27.70 -23.41 32.57
CA ARG A 288 28.86 -23.49 33.49
C ARG A 288 30.16 -23.05 32.83
N ALA A 289 30.31 -23.24 31.51
CA ALA A 289 31.48 -22.75 30.78
C ALA A 289 31.46 -21.22 30.57
N ALA A 290 30.26 -20.64 30.44
CA ALA A 290 30.05 -19.21 30.22
C ALA A 290 29.84 -18.37 31.50
N SER A 291 29.43 -18.96 32.63
CA SER A 291 29.14 -18.22 33.88
C SER A 291 30.32 -17.38 34.37
N LYS A 292 31.56 -17.81 34.14
CA LYS A 292 32.81 -17.08 34.43
C LYS A 292 32.95 -15.73 33.71
N TYR A 293 32.11 -15.44 32.72
CA TYR A 293 32.08 -14.17 32.00
C TYR A 293 31.03 -13.19 32.55
N ILE A 294 30.14 -13.65 33.44
CA ILE A 294 29.15 -12.79 34.09
C ILE A 294 29.88 -11.94 35.15
N PRO A 295 29.84 -10.60 35.06
CA PRO A 295 30.55 -9.72 35.98
C PRO A 295 29.87 -9.63 37.34
N ASP A 296 30.66 -9.52 38.40
CA ASP A 296 30.17 -9.21 39.74
C ASP A 296 29.40 -7.88 39.73
N GLY A 297 28.16 -7.89 40.19
CA GLY A 297 27.26 -6.72 40.14
C GLY A 297 26.48 -6.54 38.84
N GLY A 298 26.62 -7.44 37.86
CA GLY A 298 25.82 -7.44 36.62
C GLY A 298 26.33 -6.48 35.54
N TYR A 299 25.64 -6.46 34.41
CA TYR A 299 26.01 -5.77 33.18
C TYR A 299 25.61 -4.29 33.16
N THR A 300 24.59 -3.88 33.93
CA THR A 300 24.17 -2.46 34.03
C THR A 300 25.28 -1.48 34.39
N GLN A 301 26.31 -1.90 35.14
CA GLN A 301 27.47 -1.06 35.49
C GLN A 301 28.32 -0.62 34.28
N PHE A 302 28.11 -1.22 33.10
CA PHE A 302 28.84 -0.92 31.86
C PHE A 302 28.11 0.08 30.96
N LEU A 303 26.95 0.60 31.37
CA LEU A 303 26.20 1.66 30.67
C LEU A 303 26.86 3.04 30.85
N LYS A 304 28.07 3.21 30.27
CA LYS A 304 28.92 4.39 30.44
C LYS A 304 28.85 5.32 29.24
N ILE A 305 28.52 6.60 29.48
CA ILE A 305 28.39 7.64 28.43
C ILE A 305 29.69 7.90 27.68
N ASP A 306 30.82 7.73 28.35
CA ASP A 306 32.20 7.84 27.87
C ASP A 306 32.80 6.49 27.46
N GLY A 307 31.99 5.43 27.37
CA GLY A 307 32.42 4.05 27.14
C GLY A 307 33.26 3.80 25.87
N LEU A 308 33.24 4.72 24.90
CA LEU A 308 34.11 4.68 23.71
C LEU A 308 35.55 5.12 23.96
N GLN A 309 35.84 5.82 25.07
CA GLN A 309 37.15 6.40 25.34
C GLN A 309 38.24 5.31 25.42
N GLY A 310 39.25 5.43 24.55
CA GLY A 310 40.37 4.50 24.44
C GLY A 310 40.06 3.16 23.76
N LYS A 311 38.80 2.87 23.43
CA LYS A 311 38.40 1.57 22.86
C LYS A 311 38.96 1.36 21.47
N ARG A 312 39.46 0.15 21.20
CA ARG A 312 40.07 -0.24 19.93
C ARG A 312 39.04 -0.98 19.08
N ILE A 313 38.58 -0.35 18.00
CA ILE A 313 37.46 -0.84 17.18
C ILE A 313 37.96 -1.16 15.77
N GLY A 314 37.89 -2.43 15.37
CA GLY A 314 38.34 -2.90 14.07
C GLY A 314 37.24 -2.85 13.00
N VAL A 315 37.54 -2.33 11.82
CA VAL A 315 36.69 -2.45 10.62
C VAL A 315 37.27 -3.54 9.71
N PRO A 316 36.57 -4.67 9.52
CA PRO A 316 37.05 -5.78 8.71
C PRO A 316 36.95 -5.48 7.20
N LYS A 317 37.96 -5.90 6.43
CA LYS A 317 38.02 -5.73 4.98
C LYS A 317 37.26 -6.86 4.27
N GLY A 318 36.46 -6.54 3.25
CA GLY A 318 35.79 -7.53 2.39
C GLY A 318 34.67 -8.32 3.06
N LEU A 319 34.23 -7.89 4.25
CA LEU A 319 33.06 -8.45 4.95
C LEU A 319 31.75 -7.83 4.44
N PHE A 320 31.83 -6.60 3.95
CA PHE A 320 30.74 -5.82 3.40
C PHE A 320 31.35 -4.77 2.46
N ASP A 321 30.59 -4.42 1.43
CA ASP A 321 30.86 -3.27 0.58
C ASP A 321 29.56 -2.47 0.42
N PHE A 322 29.69 -1.18 0.10
CA PHE A 322 28.54 -0.34 -0.26
C PHE A 322 28.68 0.10 -1.71
N ALA A 323 27.55 0.21 -2.43
CA ALA A 323 27.54 0.96 -3.67
C ALA A 323 27.94 2.42 -3.42
N ASP A 324 28.80 2.96 -4.28
CA ASP A 324 29.39 4.28 -4.09
C ASP A 324 28.38 5.42 -4.11
N GLY A 325 28.58 6.39 -3.23
CA GLY A 325 27.73 7.58 -3.09
C GLY A 325 26.43 7.35 -2.31
N THR A 326 26.11 6.12 -1.90
CA THR A 326 24.86 5.84 -1.15
C THR A 326 24.81 6.52 0.21
N ILE A 327 23.59 6.82 0.69
CA ILE A 327 23.38 7.32 2.06
C ILE A 327 23.93 6.33 3.10
N ARG A 328 23.76 5.01 2.89
CA ARG A 328 24.31 3.95 3.75
C ARG A 328 25.84 4.04 3.87
N GLN A 329 26.57 4.14 2.76
CA GLN A 329 28.03 4.37 2.75
C GLN A 329 28.41 5.66 3.52
N THR A 330 27.71 6.75 3.22
CA THR A 330 27.98 8.08 3.79
C THR A 330 27.76 8.13 5.31
N VAL A 331 26.69 7.53 5.81
CA VAL A 331 26.36 7.47 7.24
C VAL A 331 27.26 6.49 7.98
N TYR A 332 27.61 5.34 7.40
CA TYR A 332 28.60 4.43 7.99
C TYR A 332 29.96 5.12 8.16
N GLN A 333 30.44 5.84 7.13
CA GLN A 333 31.66 6.64 7.19
C GLN A 333 31.57 7.83 8.16
N GLN A 334 30.37 8.36 8.40
CA GLN A 334 30.13 9.33 9.48
C GLN A 334 30.21 8.66 10.86
N HIS A 335 29.79 7.41 11.02
CA HIS A 335 29.90 6.67 12.28
C HIS A 335 31.32 6.31 12.65
N LEU A 336 32.16 5.92 11.69
CA LEU A 336 33.60 5.77 11.97
C LEU A 336 34.24 7.09 12.47
N LYS A 337 33.72 8.25 12.02
CA LYS A 337 34.13 9.58 12.55
C LYS A 337 33.51 9.86 13.92
N THR A 338 32.26 9.45 14.19
CA THR A 338 31.62 9.57 15.51
C THR A 338 32.36 8.75 16.57
N LEU A 339 32.72 7.49 16.28
CA LEU A 339 33.51 6.63 17.17
C LEU A 339 34.85 7.30 17.51
N ARG A 340 35.60 7.77 16.51
CA ARG A 340 36.87 8.52 16.70
C ARG A 340 36.70 9.80 17.53
N ARG A 341 35.62 10.56 17.31
CA ARG A 341 35.33 11.80 18.07
C ARG A 341 35.00 11.56 19.54
N ASN A 342 34.50 10.38 19.89
CA ASN A 342 34.23 9.96 21.27
C ASN A 342 35.37 9.09 21.84
N GLY A 343 36.60 9.25 21.31
CA GLY A 343 37.81 8.68 21.90
C GLY A 343 38.19 7.26 21.47
N ALA A 344 37.44 6.63 20.56
CA ALA A 344 37.77 5.29 20.10
C ALA A 344 38.85 5.29 18.99
N VAL A 345 39.81 4.36 19.10
CA VAL A 345 40.83 4.09 18.08
C VAL A 345 40.23 3.14 17.04
N VAL A 346 39.67 3.72 15.97
CA VAL A 346 39.10 2.95 14.85
C VAL A 346 40.21 2.55 13.87
N ILE A 347 40.40 1.25 13.68
CA ILE A 347 41.44 0.61 12.85
C ILE A 347 40.77 -0.01 11.64
N GLU A 348 41.07 0.48 10.44
CA GLU A 348 40.38 0.07 9.20
C GLU A 348 41.15 -0.97 8.38
N ASN A 349 40.45 -1.66 7.48
CA ASN A 349 40.98 -2.62 6.51
C ASN A 349 41.59 -3.91 7.12
N LEU A 350 41.05 -4.39 8.24
CA LEU A 350 41.54 -5.63 8.89
C LEU A 350 41.10 -6.87 8.11
N ALA A 351 42.06 -7.63 7.55
CA ALA A 351 41.77 -8.86 6.83
C ALA A 351 41.50 -10.02 7.80
N ILE A 352 40.37 -10.71 7.63
CA ILE A 352 40.06 -11.97 8.31
C ILE A 352 40.51 -13.11 7.39
N ALA A 353 41.30 -14.06 7.90
CA ALA A 353 41.71 -15.22 7.12
C ALA A 353 40.51 -16.11 6.75
N ASN A 354 40.49 -16.61 5.51
CA ASN A 354 39.47 -17.53 4.99
C ASN A 354 38.03 -16.98 5.09
N LEU A 355 37.85 -15.67 4.96
CA LEU A 355 36.54 -15.02 5.12
C LEU A 355 35.51 -15.47 4.07
N ASP A 356 35.97 -15.75 2.86
CA ASP A 356 35.23 -16.35 1.74
C ASP A 356 34.72 -17.77 2.08
N VAL A 357 35.55 -18.56 2.77
CA VAL A 357 35.15 -19.88 3.30
C VAL A 357 34.13 -19.72 4.42
N ILE A 358 34.37 -18.82 5.37
CA ILE A 358 33.47 -18.58 6.53
C ILE A 358 32.08 -18.14 6.08
N GLN A 359 31.98 -17.26 5.07
CA GLN A 359 30.71 -16.77 4.53
C GLN A 359 29.95 -17.80 3.66
N ASN A 360 30.51 -18.99 3.45
CA ASN A 360 29.85 -20.07 2.70
C ASN A 360 29.63 -21.29 3.61
N ALA A 361 28.41 -21.40 4.15
CA ALA A 361 28.03 -22.45 5.10
C ALA A 361 28.25 -23.90 4.58
N THR A 362 28.34 -24.13 3.26
CA THR A 362 28.69 -25.45 2.71
C THR A 362 30.20 -25.69 2.72
N VAL A 363 31.01 -24.67 2.43
CA VAL A 363 32.48 -24.78 2.34
C VAL A 363 33.15 -24.65 3.71
N SER A 364 32.57 -23.91 4.65
CA SER A 364 33.01 -23.85 6.05
C SER A 364 32.76 -25.15 6.84
N GLY A 365 31.88 -26.02 6.34
CA GLY A 365 31.36 -27.19 7.04
C GLY A 365 30.13 -26.89 7.92
N GLU A 366 29.74 -25.63 8.08
CA GLU A 366 28.65 -25.19 8.96
C GLU A 366 27.33 -25.92 8.69
N LEU A 367 26.86 -25.98 7.45
CA LEU A 367 25.60 -26.65 7.10
C LEU A 367 25.61 -28.14 7.49
N ALA A 368 26.72 -28.85 7.32
CA ALA A 368 26.85 -30.25 7.73
C ALA A 368 26.85 -30.38 9.26
N ALA A 369 27.61 -29.50 9.94
CA ALA A 369 27.70 -29.44 11.39
C ALA A 369 26.35 -29.06 12.05
N LEU A 370 25.54 -28.21 11.42
CA LEU A 370 24.22 -27.79 11.91
C LEU A 370 23.13 -28.81 11.57
N ALA A 371 23.10 -29.38 10.38
CA ALA A 371 22.06 -30.33 9.97
C ALA A 371 22.02 -31.60 10.85
N ALA A 372 23.20 -32.13 11.20
CA ALA A 372 23.32 -33.28 12.09
C ALA A 372 22.97 -32.96 13.55
N GLU A 373 23.35 -31.77 14.04
CA GLU A 373 22.95 -31.31 15.37
C GLU A 373 21.47 -31.02 15.48
N PHE A 374 20.87 -30.39 14.46
CA PHE A 374 19.46 -30.05 14.43
C PHE A 374 18.57 -31.29 14.56
N LYS A 375 18.85 -32.36 13.80
CA LYS A 375 18.14 -33.64 13.95
C LYS A 375 18.20 -34.17 15.39
N ILE A 376 19.39 -34.16 16.00
CA ILE A 376 19.60 -34.67 17.36
C ILE A 376 18.87 -33.80 18.38
N ALA A 377 19.08 -32.49 18.33
CA ALA A 377 18.56 -31.54 19.30
C ALA A 377 17.02 -31.37 19.21
N LEU A 378 16.47 -31.33 17.99
CA LEU A 378 15.03 -31.28 17.78
C LEU A 378 14.35 -32.58 18.23
N ASN A 379 14.86 -33.75 17.85
CA ASN A 379 14.25 -35.02 18.28
C ASN A 379 14.33 -35.20 19.82
N ALA A 380 15.40 -34.72 20.46
CA ALA A 380 15.50 -34.67 21.91
C ALA A 380 14.46 -33.71 22.54
N TYR A 381 14.30 -32.50 21.99
CA TYR A 381 13.26 -31.56 22.43
C TYR A 381 11.85 -32.14 22.27
N LEU A 382 11.53 -32.72 21.11
CA LEU A 382 10.21 -33.32 20.82
C LEU A 382 9.90 -34.53 21.72
N SER A 383 10.93 -35.22 22.22
CA SER A 383 10.78 -36.31 23.19
C SER A 383 10.47 -35.80 24.61
N ASP A 384 11.02 -34.64 25.00
CA ASP A 384 10.83 -34.00 26.32
C ASP A 384 9.48 -33.25 26.46
N LEU A 385 8.75 -33.06 25.36
CA LEU A 385 7.37 -32.52 25.38
C LEU A 385 6.40 -33.48 26.09
N SER A 386 5.54 -32.94 26.96
CA SER A 386 4.51 -33.73 27.64
C SER A 386 3.46 -34.25 26.66
N TYR A 387 3.08 -33.43 25.68
CA TYR A 387 2.28 -33.82 24.53
C TYR A 387 2.75 -33.08 23.28
N SER A 388 2.62 -33.72 22.12
CA SER A 388 2.90 -33.13 20.82
C SER A 388 2.22 -33.97 19.73
N PRO A 389 1.65 -33.39 18.67
CA PRO A 389 1.14 -34.13 17.51
C PRO A 389 2.25 -34.77 16.66
N VAL A 390 3.49 -34.28 16.79
CA VAL A 390 4.70 -34.81 16.13
C VAL A 390 5.81 -35.05 17.15
N ARG A 391 6.55 -36.15 17.02
CA ARG A 391 7.62 -36.57 17.94
C ARG A 391 9.01 -36.66 17.30
N SER A 392 9.13 -36.46 15.99
CA SER A 392 10.40 -36.45 15.26
C SER A 392 10.41 -35.47 14.09
N LEU A 393 11.61 -35.12 13.61
CA LEU A 393 11.83 -34.38 12.36
C LEU A 393 11.22 -35.13 11.16
N ALA A 394 11.29 -36.46 11.12
CA ALA A 394 10.62 -37.28 10.11
C ALA A 394 9.09 -37.09 10.10
N GLU A 395 8.46 -37.00 11.28
CA GLU A 395 7.02 -36.71 11.40
C GLU A 395 6.67 -35.27 10.99
N ILE A 396 7.53 -34.29 11.27
CA ILE A 396 7.37 -32.91 10.77
C ILE A 396 7.46 -32.87 9.24
N ILE A 397 8.43 -33.57 8.64
CA ILE A 397 8.56 -33.69 7.18
C ILE A 397 7.30 -34.35 6.59
N ALA A 398 6.76 -35.39 7.25
CA ALA A 398 5.53 -36.07 6.85
C ALA A 398 4.30 -35.17 6.96
N PHE A 399 4.17 -34.40 8.05
CA PHE A 399 3.13 -33.36 8.22
C PHE A 399 3.21 -32.34 7.08
N ASN A 400 4.39 -31.76 6.84
CA ASN A 400 4.58 -30.76 5.79
C ASN A 400 4.22 -31.31 4.40
N ASN A 401 4.52 -32.58 4.12
CA ASN A 401 4.16 -33.25 2.87
C ASN A 401 2.64 -33.53 2.75
N ALA A 402 1.93 -33.71 3.86
CA ALA A 402 0.46 -33.81 3.91
C ALA A 402 -0.24 -32.43 3.86
N HIS A 403 0.43 -31.38 4.34
CA HIS A 403 -0.04 -30.00 4.43
C HIS A 403 0.74 -29.01 3.51
N PRO A 404 1.03 -29.36 2.22
CA PRO A 404 2.05 -28.67 1.41
C PRO A 404 1.66 -27.26 0.94
N ASP A 405 0.36 -26.93 0.95
CA ASP A 405 -0.14 -25.59 0.64
C ASP A 405 -0.21 -24.70 1.90
N GLU A 406 -0.29 -25.29 3.10
CA GLU A 406 -0.44 -24.58 4.38
C GLU A 406 0.93 -24.22 4.96
N GLU A 407 1.87 -25.18 4.97
CA GLU A 407 3.31 -24.94 5.23
C GLU A 407 4.02 -24.35 4.00
N MET A 408 3.29 -23.96 2.95
CA MET A 408 3.80 -23.31 1.72
C MET A 408 5.05 -23.97 1.11
N LEU A 409 5.10 -25.31 1.07
CA LEU A 409 6.24 -26.08 0.57
C LEU A 409 6.64 -25.71 -0.87
N LYS A 410 5.68 -25.30 -1.71
CA LYS A 410 5.95 -24.86 -3.09
C LYS A 410 6.73 -23.55 -3.19
N GLN A 411 6.67 -22.69 -2.17
CA GLN A 411 7.35 -21.39 -2.16
C GLN A 411 8.68 -21.43 -1.40
N PHE A 412 8.73 -22.12 -0.26
CA PHE A 412 9.91 -22.13 0.61
C PHE A 412 10.66 -23.47 0.62
N GLY A 413 10.02 -24.60 0.26
CA GLY A 413 10.64 -25.93 0.29
C GLY A 413 10.96 -26.43 1.71
N GLN A 414 11.62 -27.59 1.81
CA GLN A 414 12.11 -28.12 3.09
C GLN A 414 13.45 -28.86 2.95
N LEU A 415 14.37 -28.31 2.15
CA LEU A 415 15.62 -29.00 1.80
C LEU A 415 16.54 -29.25 3.00
N ILE A 416 16.66 -28.30 3.92
CA ILE A 416 17.52 -28.45 5.10
C ILE A 416 16.96 -29.53 6.03
N PHE A 417 15.64 -29.66 6.15
CA PHE A 417 15.00 -30.75 6.87
C PHE A 417 15.32 -32.12 6.26
N LEU A 418 15.22 -32.26 4.93
CA LEU A 418 15.53 -33.52 4.24
C LEU A 418 17.02 -33.89 4.37
N VAL A 419 17.93 -32.90 4.27
CA VAL A 419 19.37 -33.10 4.52
C VAL A 419 19.62 -33.52 5.96
N SER A 420 19.00 -32.83 6.92
CA SER A 420 19.13 -33.10 8.36
C SER A 420 18.62 -34.49 8.72
N GLU A 421 17.43 -34.88 8.25
CA GLU A 421 16.86 -36.21 8.51
C GLU A 421 17.66 -37.33 7.81
N ASN A 422 18.33 -37.05 6.70
CA ASN A 422 19.24 -38.03 6.08
C ASN A 422 20.57 -38.21 6.85
N THR A 423 20.85 -37.42 7.90
CA THR A 423 22.04 -37.63 8.74
C THR A 423 21.90 -38.83 9.67
N THR A 424 23.04 -39.49 9.93
CA THR A 424 23.20 -40.56 10.93
C THR A 424 23.70 -40.04 12.29
N GLY A 425 23.65 -38.72 12.50
CA GLY A 425 24.22 -38.02 13.65
C GLY A 425 25.67 -37.58 13.43
N ILE A 426 26.42 -37.36 14.52
CA ILE A 426 27.78 -36.77 14.49
C ILE A 426 28.83 -37.85 14.18
N GLY A 427 29.00 -38.15 12.88
CA GLY A 427 29.98 -39.07 12.31
C GLY A 427 31.37 -38.45 12.17
N SER A 428 32.16 -38.95 11.21
CA SER A 428 33.51 -38.43 10.92
C SER A 428 33.50 -37.13 10.13
N VAL A 429 32.55 -36.97 9.20
CA VAL A 429 32.38 -35.77 8.37
C VAL A 429 31.97 -34.58 9.24
N GLU A 430 31.01 -34.80 10.14
CA GLU A 430 30.47 -33.78 11.04
C GLU A 430 31.53 -33.35 12.05
N LYS A 431 32.38 -34.27 12.53
CA LYS A 431 33.52 -33.94 13.41
C LYS A 431 34.59 -33.14 12.68
N ALA A 432 34.90 -33.49 11.43
CA ALA A 432 35.83 -32.71 10.62
C ALA A 432 35.29 -31.29 10.34
N ALA A 433 34.00 -31.17 10.04
CA ALA A 433 33.31 -29.88 9.89
C ALA A 433 33.34 -29.05 11.18
N ILE A 434 33.07 -29.65 12.34
CA ILE A 434 33.16 -28.96 13.65
C ILE A 434 34.60 -28.46 13.90
N GLN A 435 35.61 -29.30 13.69
CA GLN A 435 37.01 -28.90 13.83
C GLN A 435 37.38 -27.78 12.86
N GLN A 436 36.87 -27.80 11.62
CA GLN A 436 37.08 -26.75 10.64
C GLN A 436 36.48 -25.41 11.10
N LEU A 437 35.30 -25.39 11.74
CA LEU A 437 34.71 -24.17 12.30
C LEU A 437 35.54 -23.61 13.47
N ASP A 438 36.06 -24.48 14.34
CA ASP A 438 36.98 -24.08 15.41
C ASP A 438 38.31 -23.54 14.85
N ASP A 439 38.87 -24.17 13.82
CA ASP A 439 40.11 -23.74 13.15
C ASP A 439 39.94 -22.40 12.41
N LEU A 440 38.81 -22.21 11.70
CA LEU A 440 38.43 -20.95 11.05
C LEU A 440 38.20 -19.83 12.08
N THR A 441 37.58 -20.16 13.22
CA THR A 441 37.39 -19.24 14.35
C THR A 441 38.74 -18.79 14.93
N ALA A 442 39.60 -19.75 15.26
CA ALA A 442 40.87 -19.52 15.93
C ALA A 442 41.89 -18.78 15.04
N ASN A 443 41.91 -19.08 13.73
CA ASN A 443 42.83 -18.46 12.77
C ASN A 443 42.28 -17.21 12.07
N GLY A 444 40.96 -17.05 12.03
CA GLY A 444 40.25 -15.88 11.50
C GLY A 444 40.00 -14.83 12.59
N VAL A 445 38.73 -14.73 13.02
CA VAL A 445 38.26 -13.61 13.86
C VAL A 445 38.99 -13.50 15.20
N GLU A 446 39.25 -14.61 15.90
CA GLU A 446 39.94 -14.54 17.19
C GLU A 446 41.39 -14.05 17.03
N LYS A 447 42.07 -14.46 15.96
CA LYS A 447 43.44 -14.03 15.64
C LYS A 447 43.50 -12.54 15.38
N VAL A 448 42.60 -12.00 14.56
CA VAL A 448 42.52 -10.56 14.25
C VAL A 448 42.24 -9.74 15.52
N MET A 449 41.24 -10.15 16.32
CA MET A 449 40.91 -9.49 17.59
C MET A 449 42.11 -9.46 18.56
N LYS A 450 42.83 -10.57 18.71
CA LYS A 450 43.99 -10.68 19.61
C LYS A 450 45.20 -9.90 19.07
N GLN A 451 45.54 -10.04 17.79
CA GLN A 451 46.72 -9.40 17.18
C GLN A 451 46.62 -7.88 17.15
N HIS A 452 45.43 -7.33 16.88
CA HIS A 452 45.22 -5.88 16.84
C HIS A 452 44.78 -5.30 18.19
N LEU A 453 44.70 -6.12 19.26
CA LEU A 453 44.23 -5.74 20.60
C LEU A 453 42.89 -5.00 20.53
N LEU A 454 41.88 -5.62 19.90
CA LEU A 454 40.56 -5.02 19.70
C LEU A 454 39.65 -5.25 20.92
N ASP A 455 38.85 -4.25 21.23
CA ASP A 455 37.71 -4.35 22.15
C ASP A 455 36.42 -4.74 21.41
N ALA A 456 36.31 -4.36 20.14
CA ALA A 456 35.24 -4.77 19.24
C ALA A 456 35.71 -4.79 17.77
N MET A 457 35.02 -5.56 16.94
CA MET A 457 34.88 -5.29 15.50
C MET A 457 33.55 -4.57 15.24
N VAL A 458 33.49 -3.76 14.18
CA VAL A 458 32.27 -3.03 13.78
C VAL A 458 31.91 -3.24 12.31
N ALA A 459 30.65 -3.59 12.05
CA ALA A 459 30.10 -3.83 10.72
C ALA A 459 28.69 -3.20 10.59
N PRO A 460 28.24 -2.82 9.37
CA PRO A 460 26.87 -2.39 9.14
C PRO A 460 25.89 -3.57 9.26
N ASP A 461 24.65 -3.26 9.63
CA ASP A 461 23.57 -4.24 9.84
C ASP A 461 24.07 -5.48 10.58
N SER A 462 23.95 -6.67 9.97
CA SER A 462 24.42 -7.95 10.51
C SER A 462 25.52 -8.59 9.66
N SER A 463 26.28 -7.82 8.86
CA SER A 463 27.30 -8.40 7.96
C SER A 463 28.40 -9.21 8.68
N SER A 464 28.60 -8.98 9.98
CA SER A 464 29.51 -9.76 10.82
C SER A 464 28.89 -10.99 11.49
N ALA A 465 27.62 -11.31 11.24
CA ALA A 465 26.89 -12.32 11.99
C ALA A 465 27.54 -13.71 11.88
N THR A 466 27.72 -14.27 10.68
CA THR A 466 28.26 -15.63 10.47
C THR A 466 29.64 -15.80 11.10
N VAL A 467 30.50 -14.79 10.95
CA VAL A 467 31.85 -14.71 11.55
C VAL A 467 31.82 -14.77 13.09
N LEU A 468 30.75 -14.27 13.72
CA LEU A 468 30.51 -14.29 15.16
C LEU A 468 29.61 -15.48 15.59
N ALA A 469 28.90 -16.10 14.66
CA ALA A 469 28.03 -17.25 14.87
C ALA A 469 28.83 -18.54 14.97
N ILE A 470 29.65 -18.89 13.97
CA ILE A 470 30.50 -20.11 13.97
C ILE A 470 31.37 -20.20 15.22
N ALA A 471 31.80 -19.05 15.72
CA ALA A 471 32.67 -18.90 16.87
C ALA A 471 31.92 -18.86 18.22
N GLY A 472 30.59 -18.74 18.23
CA GLY A 472 29.77 -18.61 19.45
C GLY A 472 29.99 -17.30 20.22
N LEU A 473 30.32 -16.22 19.50
CA LEU A 473 30.76 -14.93 20.04
C LEU A 473 29.60 -13.97 20.35
N PRO A 474 29.81 -12.99 21.26
CA PRO A 474 28.82 -11.95 21.55
C PRO A 474 28.84 -10.81 20.53
N ALA A 475 27.68 -10.19 20.35
CA ALA A 475 27.48 -9.05 19.47
C ALA A 475 26.29 -8.17 19.92
N ILE A 476 26.36 -6.87 19.65
CA ILE A 476 25.27 -5.92 19.90
C ILE A 476 25.01 -5.10 18.63
N ALA A 477 23.81 -5.25 18.07
CA ALA A 477 23.29 -4.39 17.01
C ALA A 477 22.63 -3.14 17.62
N VAL A 478 23.02 -1.96 17.16
CA VAL A 478 22.45 -0.66 17.59
C VAL A 478 21.89 0.09 16.38
N PRO A 479 20.73 0.79 16.48
CA PRO A 479 20.21 1.61 15.41
C PRO A 479 21.21 2.67 14.94
N ALA A 480 21.47 2.74 13.63
CA ALA A 480 22.53 3.58 13.06
C ALA A 480 22.03 4.55 11.97
N GLY A 481 20.85 4.34 11.42
CA GLY A 481 20.30 5.29 10.46
C GLY A 481 19.06 4.78 9.75
N TYR A 482 18.72 5.51 8.69
CA TYR A 482 17.67 5.19 7.74
C TYR A 482 18.20 5.54 6.34
N ASP A 483 17.88 4.73 5.34
CA ASP A 483 18.21 5.01 3.94
C ASP A 483 17.24 6.03 3.29
N GLU A 484 17.37 6.21 1.98
CA GLU A 484 16.57 7.16 1.18
C GLU A 484 15.07 6.84 1.20
N GLN A 485 14.73 5.55 1.36
CA GLN A 485 13.37 5.04 1.44
C GLN A 485 12.81 5.13 2.87
N GLY A 486 13.66 5.47 3.85
CA GLY A 486 13.32 5.51 5.27
C GLY A 486 13.37 4.13 5.95
N ALA A 487 13.92 3.11 5.31
CA ALA A 487 14.12 1.80 5.92
C ALA A 487 15.33 1.89 6.87
N PRO A 488 15.23 1.37 8.10
CA PRO A 488 16.30 1.48 9.08
C PRO A 488 17.48 0.56 8.76
N PHE A 489 18.65 0.94 9.30
CA PHE A 489 19.82 0.10 9.31
C PHE A 489 20.60 0.24 10.62
N GLY A 490 21.33 -0.81 10.97
CA GLY A 490 22.08 -0.94 12.21
C GLY A 490 23.59 -0.79 12.06
N LEU A 491 24.26 -0.76 13.20
CA LEU A 491 25.70 -0.90 13.35
C LEU A 491 25.93 -1.96 14.43
N THR A 492 26.55 -3.08 14.06
CA THR A 492 26.83 -4.20 14.96
C THR A 492 28.26 -4.13 15.48
N PHE A 493 28.40 -4.23 16.79
CA PHE A 493 29.68 -4.37 17.50
C PHE A 493 29.84 -5.83 17.97
N GLY A 494 30.85 -6.54 17.47
CA GLY A 494 31.16 -7.93 17.83
C GLY A 494 32.43 -8.06 18.66
N GLY A 495 32.50 -9.02 19.58
CA GLY A 495 33.63 -9.19 20.53
C GLY A 495 34.10 -10.64 20.67
N LEU A 496 35.08 -10.88 21.56
CA LEU A 496 35.45 -12.23 21.98
C LEU A 496 34.50 -12.77 23.07
N LYS A 497 34.56 -14.06 23.41
CA LYS A 497 33.72 -14.67 24.47
C LYS A 497 33.93 -13.91 25.79
N GLY A 498 32.84 -13.40 26.38
CA GLY A 498 32.87 -12.57 27.58
C GLY A 498 33.22 -11.09 27.36
N TYR A 499 33.15 -10.57 26.13
CA TYR A 499 33.38 -9.14 25.84
C TYR A 499 32.11 -8.29 25.98
N GLU A 500 30.98 -8.87 26.38
CA GLU A 500 29.71 -8.18 26.69
C GLU A 500 29.91 -6.88 27.49
N PRO A 501 30.74 -6.80 28.55
CA PRO A 501 31.01 -5.54 29.26
C PRO A 501 31.58 -4.44 28.35
N ARG A 502 32.51 -4.79 27.44
CA ARG A 502 33.12 -3.85 26.50
C ARG A 502 32.16 -3.45 25.38
N LEU A 503 31.40 -4.42 24.87
CA LEU A 503 30.40 -4.20 23.84
C LEU A 503 29.28 -3.30 24.36
N ILE A 504 28.87 -3.44 25.61
CA ILE A 504 27.88 -2.57 26.26
C ILE A 504 28.40 -1.14 26.42
N GLU A 505 29.64 -0.96 26.91
CA GLU A 505 30.28 0.37 26.97
C GLU A 505 30.32 1.05 25.59
N ILE A 506 30.70 0.31 24.54
CA ILE A 506 30.79 0.81 23.16
C ILE A 506 29.40 1.12 22.59
N ALA A 507 28.45 0.18 22.72
CA ALA A 507 27.10 0.29 22.17
C ALA A 507 26.29 1.41 22.84
N TYR A 508 26.36 1.53 24.17
CA TYR A 508 25.64 2.57 24.91
C TYR A 508 26.21 3.96 24.63
N ALA A 509 27.53 4.13 24.64
CA ALA A 509 28.14 5.40 24.26
C ALA A 509 27.85 5.78 22.80
N PHE A 510 27.84 4.82 21.87
CA PHE A 510 27.43 5.07 20.47
C PHE A 510 25.94 5.44 20.35
N GLU A 511 25.04 4.74 21.03
CA GLU A 511 23.61 5.07 21.11
C GLU A 511 23.41 6.50 21.63
N GLN A 512 24.04 6.84 22.76
CA GLN A 512 23.84 8.13 23.40
C GLN A 512 24.49 9.29 22.62
N ALA A 513 25.58 9.03 21.89
CA ALA A 513 26.22 10.02 21.01
C ALA A 513 25.44 10.28 19.70
N THR A 514 24.57 9.36 19.26
CA THR A 514 23.90 9.44 17.94
C THR A 514 22.37 9.56 18.00
N LYS A 515 21.74 8.86 18.95
CA LYS A 515 20.28 8.83 19.20
C LYS A 515 19.46 8.55 17.93
N HIS A 516 19.89 7.54 17.17
CA HIS A 516 19.29 7.19 15.88
C HIS A 516 17.94 6.50 15.95
N HIS A 517 17.60 5.81 17.04
CA HIS A 517 16.27 5.24 17.22
C HIS A 517 15.20 6.34 17.14
N ARG A 518 14.17 6.11 16.31
CA ARG A 518 12.98 6.96 16.22
C ARG A 518 11.73 6.11 16.42
N PRO A 519 10.70 6.62 17.12
CA PRO A 519 9.38 6.02 17.15
C PRO A 519 8.88 5.67 15.75
N SER A 520 8.53 4.40 15.51
CA SER A 520 7.97 3.98 14.22
C SER A 520 6.69 4.76 13.91
N MET A 521 6.52 5.19 12.65
CA MET A 521 5.47 6.13 12.26
C MET A 521 4.07 5.52 12.10
N ALA A 522 3.70 4.60 13.00
CA ALA A 522 2.30 4.36 13.31
C ALA A 522 1.64 5.72 13.68
N PRO A 523 0.50 6.11 13.08
CA PRO A 523 0.17 7.52 12.90
C PRO A 523 -0.25 8.27 14.18
N ARG A 524 0.74 8.76 14.95
CA ARG A 524 0.57 9.62 16.15
C ARG A 524 -0.32 10.85 15.93
N ARG A 525 -0.50 11.32 14.69
CA ARG A 525 -1.36 12.47 14.33
C ARG A 525 -2.88 12.25 14.52
N LEU A 526 -3.34 11.01 14.75
CA LEU A 526 -4.77 10.72 15.01
C LEU A 526 -5.15 10.81 16.51
N VAL A 527 -4.20 10.77 17.43
CA VAL A 527 -4.48 10.49 18.86
C VAL A 527 -4.94 11.71 19.65
N VAL A 528 -4.44 12.92 19.34
CA VAL A 528 -4.82 14.16 20.05
C VAL A 528 -6.31 14.47 19.89
N ALA A 529 -6.93 14.10 18.76
CA ALA A 529 -8.37 14.21 18.58
C ALA A 529 -9.15 13.20 19.45
N ALA A 530 -8.67 11.96 19.56
CA ALA A 530 -9.34 10.89 20.29
C ALA A 530 -9.33 11.10 21.81
N ALA A 531 -8.21 11.57 22.38
CA ALA A 531 -8.10 11.80 23.83
C ALA A 531 -9.07 12.90 24.33
N VAL A 532 -9.22 13.98 23.55
CA VAL A 532 -10.16 15.07 23.88
C VAL A 532 -11.62 14.61 23.74
N LEU A 533 -11.93 13.75 22.75
CA LEU A 533 -13.26 13.16 22.59
C LEU A 533 -13.62 12.17 23.70
N ALA A 534 -12.66 11.41 24.25
CA ALA A 534 -12.92 10.44 25.31
C ALA A 534 -13.46 11.09 26.60
N PHE A 535 -12.93 12.27 26.98
CA PHE A 535 -13.42 12.99 28.17
C PHE A 535 -14.78 13.67 27.96
N VAL A 536 -15.16 13.96 26.71
CA VAL A 536 -16.49 14.50 26.36
C VAL A 536 -17.53 13.37 26.20
N ALA A 537 -17.10 12.15 25.82
CA ALA A 537 -18.01 11.01 25.62
C ALA A 537 -18.76 10.58 26.91
N ALA A 538 -18.22 10.88 28.10
CA ALA A 538 -18.91 10.70 29.38
C ALA A 538 -20.06 11.72 29.61
N ALA A 539 -20.19 12.74 28.76
CA ALA A 539 -21.14 13.86 28.90
C ALA A 539 -21.79 14.29 27.57
N GLY A 540 -22.09 13.34 26.68
CA GLY A 540 -22.91 13.58 25.48
C GLY A 540 -22.45 12.79 24.26
N GLY A 541 -23.29 11.87 23.77
CA GLY A 541 -22.95 10.99 22.66
C GLY A 541 -23.01 11.66 21.29
N CYS A 542 -21.97 11.45 20.48
CA CYS A 542 -22.00 11.65 19.03
C CYS A 542 -21.05 10.64 18.35
N HIS A 543 -21.51 9.98 17.29
CA HIS A 543 -20.68 9.08 16.47
C HIS A 543 -20.43 9.70 15.10
N GLY A 544 -19.19 9.56 14.60
CA GLY A 544 -18.79 10.07 13.28
C GLY A 544 -19.30 9.20 12.13
N PHE A 545 -19.46 9.81 10.95
CA PHE A 545 -19.91 9.11 9.73
C PHE A 545 -18.79 8.26 9.12
N GLN A 546 -19.03 6.97 8.90
CA GLN A 546 -18.11 6.07 8.19
C GLN A 546 -18.25 6.24 6.66
N ILE A 547 -17.14 6.56 5.98
CA ILE A 547 -17.11 6.75 4.51
C ILE A 547 -16.74 5.46 3.75
N GLU A 548 -16.00 4.54 4.38
CA GLU A 548 -15.56 3.29 3.72
C GLU A 548 -16.72 2.28 3.59
N GLU A 549 -16.88 1.72 2.38
CA GLU A 549 -18.05 0.98 1.90
C GLU A 549 -19.39 1.76 1.94
N ALA A 550 -19.40 3.08 2.17
CA ALA A 550 -20.63 3.86 2.16
C ALA A 550 -21.31 3.87 0.77
N THR A 551 -22.64 3.69 0.78
CA THR A 551 -23.52 3.82 -0.39
C THR A 551 -23.91 5.28 -0.64
N ILE A 552 -24.44 5.58 -1.84
CA ILE A 552 -24.99 6.89 -2.17
C ILE A 552 -26.13 7.28 -1.21
N GLU A 553 -26.96 6.33 -0.78
CA GLU A 553 -28.02 6.56 0.19
C GLU A 553 -27.47 6.97 1.56
N ALA A 554 -26.48 6.23 2.09
CA ALA A 554 -25.82 6.57 3.34
C ALA A 554 -25.15 7.96 3.25
N ILE A 555 -24.44 8.24 2.15
CA ILE A 555 -23.81 9.54 1.86
C ILE A 555 -24.85 10.68 1.87
N HIS A 556 -26.03 10.47 1.27
CA HIS A 556 -27.11 11.46 1.24
C HIS A 556 -27.76 11.67 2.61
N GLU A 557 -27.96 10.62 3.42
CA GLU A 557 -28.40 10.80 4.81
C GLU A 557 -27.34 11.55 5.65
N GLY A 558 -26.05 11.25 5.44
CA GLY A 558 -24.94 12.01 6.03
C GLY A 558 -24.98 13.50 5.68
N PHE A 559 -25.27 13.85 4.41
CA PHE A 559 -25.47 15.23 3.96
C PHE A 559 -26.75 15.88 4.53
N LYS A 560 -27.78 15.09 4.85
CA LYS A 560 -29.13 15.54 5.30
C LYS A 560 -29.24 15.71 6.82
N ASN A 561 -28.51 14.89 7.58
CA ASN A 561 -28.36 15.02 9.02
C ASN A 561 -27.18 15.94 9.43
N GLY A 562 -26.19 16.14 8.54
CA GLY A 562 -25.06 17.06 8.73
C GLY A 562 -23.77 16.41 9.23
N SER A 563 -23.75 15.09 9.42
CA SER A 563 -22.54 14.32 9.80
C SER A 563 -21.53 14.16 8.66
N LEU A 564 -21.92 14.44 7.41
CA LEU A 564 -21.05 14.45 6.24
C LEU A 564 -21.24 15.72 5.40
N THR A 565 -20.18 16.15 4.71
CA THR A 565 -20.22 17.19 3.66
C THR A 565 -19.53 16.69 2.40
N SER A 566 -19.86 17.21 1.23
CA SER A 566 -19.16 16.84 -0.01
C SER A 566 -17.68 17.20 0.04
N THR A 567 -17.34 18.31 0.70
CA THR A 567 -15.95 18.74 0.88
C THR A 567 -15.17 17.75 1.75
N ALA A 568 -15.78 17.17 2.79
CA ALA A 568 -15.17 16.10 3.57
C ALA A 568 -15.06 14.79 2.75
N LEU A 569 -16.11 14.42 2.04
CA LEU A 569 -16.16 13.21 1.20
C LEU A 569 -15.10 13.24 0.08
N VAL A 570 -14.96 14.38 -0.61
CA VAL A 570 -13.91 14.55 -1.64
C VAL A 570 -12.52 14.59 -1.02
N ARG A 571 -12.31 15.21 0.14
CA ARG A 571 -11.01 15.13 0.85
C ARG A 571 -10.64 13.69 1.19
N PHE A 572 -11.59 12.89 1.67
CA PHE A 572 -11.37 11.48 1.95
C PHE A 572 -10.91 10.71 0.71
N TYR A 573 -11.62 10.83 -0.42
CA TYR A 573 -11.22 10.11 -1.63
C TYR A 573 -9.91 10.64 -2.24
N LEU A 574 -9.64 11.95 -2.19
CA LEU A 574 -8.37 12.50 -2.65
C LEU A 574 -7.19 12.01 -1.80
N ASP A 575 -7.35 11.94 -0.47
CA ASP A 575 -6.36 11.34 0.43
C ASP A 575 -6.15 9.85 0.12
N ARG A 576 -7.24 9.08 -0.04
CA ARG A 576 -7.18 7.64 -0.33
C ARG A 576 -6.61 7.34 -1.72
N ILE A 577 -6.85 8.19 -2.73
CA ILE A 577 -6.13 8.19 -4.01
C ILE A 577 -4.64 8.48 -3.77
N SER A 578 -4.29 9.52 -3.01
CA SER A 578 -2.90 9.89 -2.76
C SER A 578 -2.10 8.82 -2.01
N ARG A 579 -2.77 7.89 -1.32
CA ARG A 579 -2.18 6.72 -0.63
C ARG A 579 -2.13 5.46 -1.50
N LEU A 580 -3.21 5.11 -2.20
CA LEU A 580 -3.30 3.82 -2.91
C LEU A 580 -2.88 3.88 -4.38
N ASN A 581 -2.91 5.06 -5.02
CA ASN A 581 -2.76 5.13 -6.48
C ASN A 581 -1.37 4.74 -7.01
N PRO A 582 -0.25 5.08 -6.36
CA PRO A 582 1.09 4.64 -6.83
C PRO A 582 1.36 3.14 -6.62
N LEU A 583 0.45 2.39 -5.98
CA LEU A 583 0.46 0.93 -5.93
C LEU A 583 -0.50 0.30 -6.96
N LEU A 584 -1.66 0.92 -7.17
CA LEU A 584 -2.78 0.34 -7.93
C LEU A 584 -2.96 0.91 -9.34
N HIS A 585 -2.38 2.07 -9.65
CA HIS A 585 -2.49 2.80 -10.92
C HIS A 585 -3.95 2.92 -11.44
N ALA A 586 -4.91 3.16 -10.53
CA ALA A 586 -6.33 3.17 -10.85
C ALA A 586 -6.85 4.55 -11.34
N VAL A 587 -6.14 5.63 -11.00
CA VAL A 587 -6.46 7.03 -11.33
C VAL A 587 -5.31 7.60 -12.15
N ILE A 588 -5.59 7.96 -13.41
CA ILE A 588 -4.58 8.53 -14.32
C ILE A 588 -4.47 10.06 -14.13
N GLU A 589 -5.51 10.72 -13.61
CA GLU A 589 -5.50 12.16 -13.39
C GLU A 589 -6.53 12.57 -12.32
N VAL A 590 -6.19 13.53 -11.46
CA VAL A 590 -7.08 14.05 -10.42
C VAL A 590 -7.59 15.43 -10.82
N ASN A 591 -8.89 15.72 -10.65
CA ASN A 591 -9.46 17.00 -11.01
C ASN A 591 -9.01 18.11 -10.01
N PRO A 592 -8.22 19.12 -10.43
CA PRO A 592 -7.81 20.21 -9.54
C PRO A 592 -9.00 21.08 -9.08
N ASP A 593 -10.16 20.98 -9.76
CA ASP A 593 -11.39 21.68 -9.40
C ASP A 593 -12.35 20.84 -8.52
N ALA A 594 -12.03 19.58 -8.17
CA ALA A 594 -12.93 18.69 -7.39
C ALA A 594 -13.37 19.30 -6.05
N LEU A 595 -12.44 19.80 -5.24
CA LEU A 595 -12.76 20.44 -3.95
C LEU A 595 -13.58 21.73 -4.11
N ARG A 596 -13.41 22.44 -5.23
CA ARG A 596 -14.18 23.64 -5.58
C ARG A 596 -15.63 23.28 -5.91
N GLN A 597 -15.83 22.19 -6.66
CA GLN A 597 -17.14 21.64 -7.01
C GLN A 597 -17.86 21.10 -5.77
N ALA A 598 -17.14 20.42 -4.88
CA ALA A 598 -17.67 19.93 -3.60
C ALA A 598 -18.12 21.06 -2.66
N ALA A 599 -17.26 22.08 -2.47
CA ALA A 599 -17.59 23.25 -1.65
C ALA A 599 -18.77 24.06 -2.22
N ARG A 600 -18.92 24.07 -3.56
CA ARG A 600 -20.10 24.62 -4.24
C ARG A 600 -21.36 23.82 -3.90
N ALA A 601 -21.35 22.48 -4.02
CA ALA A 601 -22.49 21.65 -3.65
C ALA A 601 -22.88 21.81 -2.17
N ASP A 602 -21.91 21.96 -1.26
CA ASP A 602 -22.16 22.25 0.15
C ASP A 602 -22.71 23.68 0.40
N ALA A 603 -22.42 24.65 -0.47
CA ALA A 603 -23.03 25.97 -0.43
C ALA A 603 -24.45 25.96 -1.03
N GLU A 604 -24.69 25.19 -2.09
CA GLU A 604 -26.00 25.03 -2.73
C GLU A 604 -26.98 24.34 -1.77
N ARG A 605 -26.61 23.21 -1.14
CA ARG A 605 -27.39 22.55 -0.07
C ARG A 605 -27.79 23.51 1.06
N ARG A 606 -26.86 24.34 1.54
CA ARG A 606 -27.12 25.30 2.63
C ARG A 606 -28.12 26.40 2.22
N ARG A 607 -28.09 26.83 0.95
CA ARG A 607 -29.00 27.86 0.41
C ARG A 607 -30.42 27.34 0.15
N SER A 608 -30.57 26.09 -0.29
CA SER A 608 -31.88 25.44 -0.50
C SER A 608 -32.52 24.89 0.77
N GLY A 609 -31.75 24.80 1.87
CA GLY A 609 -32.16 24.13 3.10
C GLY A 609 -32.44 22.64 2.87
N ARG A 610 -33.21 22.00 3.76
CA ARG A 610 -33.54 20.56 3.67
C ARG A 610 -34.32 20.15 2.39
N ARG A 611 -34.79 21.10 1.57
CA ARG A 611 -35.52 20.83 0.32
C ARG A 611 -34.67 20.27 -0.83
N SER A 612 -33.33 20.29 -0.74
CA SER A 612 -32.44 19.66 -1.73
C SER A 612 -32.11 18.18 -1.46
N GLY A 613 -32.66 17.59 -0.39
CA GLY A 613 -32.31 16.24 0.11
C GLY A 613 -32.78 15.05 -0.72
N GLY A 614 -32.74 15.12 -2.05
CA GLY A 614 -33.18 14.04 -2.94
C GLY A 614 -32.75 14.16 -4.42
N ILE A 615 -31.84 15.08 -4.76
CA ILE A 615 -31.43 15.31 -6.15
C ILE A 615 -30.29 14.36 -6.54
N GLY A 616 -30.63 13.28 -7.25
CA GLY A 616 -29.71 12.52 -8.10
C GLY A 616 -28.43 12.02 -7.43
N LEU A 617 -27.33 12.76 -7.66
CA LEU A 617 -25.96 12.48 -7.18
C LEU A 617 -25.35 13.76 -6.55
N HIS A 618 -26.18 14.63 -5.97
CA HIS A 618 -25.78 16.00 -5.65
C HIS A 618 -24.62 16.06 -4.62
N GLY A 619 -23.43 16.40 -5.10
CA GLY A 619 -22.20 16.44 -4.32
C GLY A 619 -21.52 15.08 -4.11
N VAL A 620 -21.98 14.02 -4.77
CA VAL A 620 -21.30 12.71 -4.80
C VAL A 620 -20.13 12.77 -5.79
N PRO A 621 -18.92 12.33 -5.43
CA PRO A 621 -17.77 12.31 -6.33
C PRO A 621 -17.77 11.09 -7.25
N VAL A 622 -17.63 11.35 -8.55
CA VAL A 622 -17.62 10.35 -9.62
C VAL A 622 -16.27 10.37 -10.34
N LEU A 623 -15.68 9.20 -10.55
CA LEU A 623 -14.48 9.01 -11.37
C LEU A 623 -14.87 8.55 -12.78
N LEU A 624 -14.20 9.06 -13.81
CA LEU A 624 -14.54 8.81 -15.22
C LEU A 624 -13.42 8.04 -15.92
N LYS A 625 -13.67 6.91 -16.60
CA LYS A 625 -12.68 6.26 -17.48
C LYS A 625 -12.04 7.28 -18.44
N ASP A 626 -10.73 7.14 -18.71
CA ASP A 626 -9.98 8.23 -19.35
C ASP A 626 -10.46 8.59 -20.77
N ASN A 627 -11.11 7.68 -21.49
CA ASN A 627 -11.73 7.96 -22.79
C ASN A 627 -12.96 8.89 -22.73
N ILE A 628 -13.53 9.20 -21.55
CA ILE A 628 -14.70 10.06 -21.40
C ILE A 628 -14.28 11.54 -21.32
N ALA A 629 -14.81 12.41 -22.20
CA ALA A 629 -14.48 13.85 -22.22
C ALA A 629 -15.18 14.68 -21.13
N THR A 630 -14.44 15.65 -20.59
CA THR A 630 -14.95 16.71 -19.72
C THR A 630 -14.19 18.01 -19.95
N ARG A 631 -14.85 19.17 -19.80
CA ARG A 631 -14.23 20.51 -19.79
C ARG A 631 -13.70 20.94 -18.42
N ASP A 632 -13.52 20.00 -17.49
CA ASP A 632 -12.62 20.23 -16.35
C ASP A 632 -11.18 20.47 -16.84
N ARG A 633 -10.27 20.86 -15.94
CA ARG A 633 -8.83 20.88 -16.21
C ARG A 633 -8.27 19.46 -16.10
N LEU A 634 -8.65 18.63 -17.07
CA LEU A 634 -8.31 17.21 -17.20
C LEU A 634 -8.07 16.91 -18.68
N ASN A 635 -7.21 15.93 -18.95
CA ASN A 635 -7.03 15.36 -20.28
C ASN A 635 -8.07 14.26 -20.53
N THR A 636 -8.15 13.79 -21.78
CA THR A 636 -8.93 12.63 -22.23
C THR A 636 -8.12 11.97 -23.34
N THR A 637 -7.36 10.92 -22.99
CA THR A 637 -6.27 10.38 -23.84
C THR A 637 -6.41 8.90 -24.16
N ALA A 638 -7.44 8.23 -23.62
CA ALA A 638 -7.61 6.77 -23.70
C ALA A 638 -6.37 5.98 -23.23
N GLY A 639 -5.56 6.56 -22.33
CA GLY A 639 -4.33 5.95 -21.80
C GLY A 639 -3.05 6.21 -22.60
N SER A 640 -3.12 6.61 -23.88
CA SER A 640 -1.92 6.85 -24.70
C SER A 640 -1.35 8.26 -24.51
N LEU A 641 -0.07 8.45 -24.84
CA LEU A 641 0.62 9.74 -24.82
C LEU A 641 0.30 10.58 -26.06
N ALA A 642 -0.08 9.96 -27.18
CA ALA A 642 -0.41 10.64 -28.44
C ALA A 642 -1.48 11.74 -28.32
N LEU A 643 -2.39 11.60 -27.33
CA LEU A 643 -3.48 12.55 -27.06
C LEU A 643 -3.21 13.49 -25.87
N LEU A 644 -2.02 13.45 -25.26
CA LEU A 644 -1.72 14.31 -24.11
C LEU A 644 -1.76 15.80 -24.50
N GLY A 645 -2.48 16.62 -23.72
CA GLY A 645 -2.73 18.03 -24.03
C GLY A 645 -3.86 18.29 -25.03
N SER A 646 -4.58 17.27 -25.51
CA SER A 646 -5.75 17.44 -26.37
C SER A 646 -6.88 18.21 -25.68
N VAL A 647 -7.48 19.16 -26.39
CA VAL A 647 -8.54 20.05 -25.88
C VAL A 647 -9.90 19.63 -26.41
N VAL A 648 -10.67 18.96 -25.56
CA VAL A 648 -12.05 18.55 -25.87
C VAL A 648 -12.98 19.76 -25.97
N ARG A 649 -13.85 19.76 -26.99
CA ARG A 649 -14.79 20.87 -27.25
C ARG A 649 -15.89 21.02 -26.19
N ARG A 650 -16.25 19.93 -25.51
CA ARG A 650 -17.49 19.77 -24.73
C ARG A 650 -17.39 18.61 -23.73
N ASP A 651 -18.16 18.71 -22.64
CA ASP A 651 -18.46 17.57 -21.77
C ASP A 651 -19.18 16.50 -22.58
N ALA A 652 -18.77 15.23 -22.41
CA ALA A 652 -19.48 14.08 -22.93
C ALA A 652 -20.94 14.07 -22.44
N GLY A 653 -21.84 13.46 -23.21
CA GLY A 653 -23.28 13.45 -22.91
C GLY A 653 -23.59 12.94 -21.50
N VAL A 654 -22.89 11.89 -21.06
CA VAL A 654 -22.94 11.35 -19.69
C VAL A 654 -22.42 12.30 -18.62
N VAL A 655 -21.31 13.03 -18.87
CA VAL A 655 -20.73 13.97 -17.88
C VAL A 655 -21.64 15.18 -17.70
N ARG A 656 -22.20 15.70 -18.79
CA ARG A 656 -23.19 16.78 -18.78
C ARG A 656 -24.43 16.41 -17.95
N ARG A 657 -24.82 15.13 -17.99
CA ARG A 657 -25.92 14.55 -17.21
C ARG A 657 -25.55 14.35 -15.74
N LEU A 658 -24.36 13.83 -15.43
CA LEU A 658 -23.80 13.77 -14.07
C LEU A 658 -23.79 15.16 -13.40
N ARG A 659 -23.32 16.20 -14.09
CA ARG A 659 -23.35 17.58 -13.57
C ARG A 659 -24.77 18.09 -13.33
N ARG A 660 -25.73 17.74 -14.19
CA ARG A 660 -27.16 18.06 -13.97
C ARG A 660 -27.74 17.33 -12.75
N ALA A 661 -27.27 16.13 -12.45
CA ALA A 661 -27.56 15.40 -11.21
C ALA A 661 -26.79 15.96 -9.98
N GLY A 662 -25.94 16.98 -10.16
CA GLY A 662 -25.16 17.66 -9.13
C GLY A 662 -23.86 16.95 -8.74
N ALA A 663 -23.42 15.93 -9.49
CA ALA A 663 -22.20 15.17 -9.19
C ALA A 663 -20.93 16.03 -9.29
N VAL A 664 -19.92 15.67 -8.49
CA VAL A 664 -18.57 16.24 -8.55
C VAL A 664 -17.69 15.34 -9.42
N VAL A 665 -17.01 15.89 -10.43
CA VAL A 665 -16.02 15.12 -11.20
C VAL A 665 -14.73 15.04 -10.38
N LEU A 666 -14.38 13.85 -9.91
CA LEU A 666 -13.23 13.61 -9.04
C LEU A 666 -11.92 13.56 -9.82
N GLY A 667 -11.95 13.03 -11.04
CA GLY A 667 -10.77 12.79 -11.87
C GLY A 667 -11.05 11.78 -12.99
N LYS A 668 -9.96 11.30 -13.60
CA LYS A 668 -9.94 10.30 -14.66
C LYS A 668 -9.39 8.97 -14.12
N ALA A 669 -10.07 7.87 -14.41
CA ALA A 669 -9.62 6.51 -14.11
C ALA A 669 -8.71 5.99 -15.22
N ASN A 670 -7.68 5.22 -14.85
CA ASN A 670 -6.83 4.51 -15.81
C ASN A 670 -7.64 3.45 -16.57
N MET A 671 -7.11 3.00 -17.70
CA MET A 671 -7.71 2.01 -18.58
C MET A 671 -6.62 1.29 -19.37
N GLU A 672 -6.95 0.11 -19.90
CA GLU A 672 -6.18 -0.46 -21.00
C GLU A 672 -6.19 0.50 -22.18
N GLU A 673 -5.01 0.65 -22.78
CA GLU A 673 -4.80 1.68 -23.78
C GLU A 673 -5.69 1.48 -25.00
N TRP A 674 -6.25 2.59 -25.50
CA TRP A 674 -7.18 2.59 -26.63
C TRP A 674 -8.32 1.58 -26.46
N ALA A 675 -8.79 1.44 -25.22
CA ALA A 675 -9.83 0.48 -24.82
C ALA A 675 -9.52 -1.00 -25.17
N ASN A 676 -8.23 -1.36 -25.15
CA ASN A 676 -7.68 -2.66 -25.57
C ASN A 676 -7.85 -2.96 -27.07
N PHE A 677 -7.93 -1.93 -27.92
CA PHE A 677 -8.11 -2.06 -29.37
C PHE A 677 -6.87 -1.65 -30.20
N ARG A 678 -5.67 -1.80 -29.60
CA ARG A 678 -4.38 -1.45 -30.23
C ARG A 678 -3.69 -2.64 -30.89
N SER A 679 -3.78 -3.81 -30.26
CA SER A 679 -2.99 -5.02 -30.51
C SER A 679 -3.84 -6.27 -30.24
N LEU A 680 -3.41 -7.41 -30.79
CA LEU A 680 -4.04 -8.71 -30.47
C LEU A 680 -3.64 -9.22 -29.08
N GLU A 681 -2.44 -8.83 -28.63
CA GLU A 681 -1.96 -9.12 -27.27
C GLU A 681 -2.57 -8.09 -26.30
N GLY A 682 -3.34 -8.59 -25.34
CA GLY A 682 -4.03 -7.80 -24.32
C GLY A 682 -3.07 -7.25 -23.27
N THR A 683 -3.35 -6.04 -22.79
CA THR A 683 -2.41 -5.29 -21.94
C THR A 683 -2.65 -5.44 -20.42
N ALA A 684 -3.60 -6.30 -20.02
CA ALA A 684 -3.90 -6.68 -18.63
C ALA A 684 -4.02 -5.47 -17.67
N GLY A 685 -4.62 -4.37 -18.14
CA GLY A 685 -4.75 -3.13 -17.38
C GLY A 685 -3.69 -2.03 -17.57
N TRP A 686 -2.79 -2.13 -18.56
CA TRP A 686 -1.72 -1.14 -18.81
C TRP A 686 -2.07 -0.06 -19.85
N SER A 687 -1.51 1.14 -19.68
CA SER A 687 -1.37 2.15 -20.74
C SER A 687 -0.10 3.00 -20.57
N ALA A 688 0.42 3.59 -21.66
CA ALA A 688 1.66 4.36 -21.66
C ALA A 688 1.65 5.54 -20.67
N ARG A 689 0.51 6.24 -20.57
CA ARG A 689 0.33 7.39 -19.68
C ARG A 689 -0.08 6.99 -18.25
N GLY A 690 -0.79 5.88 -18.08
CA GLY A 690 -1.32 5.45 -16.77
C GLY A 690 -0.44 4.48 -15.99
N GLY A 691 0.39 3.71 -16.69
CA GLY A 691 1.10 2.56 -16.16
C GLY A 691 0.18 1.35 -15.94
N GLN A 692 0.75 0.31 -15.32
CA GLN A 692 0.10 -0.98 -15.08
C GLN A 692 -0.92 -0.88 -13.92
N GLY A 693 -2.22 -0.87 -14.25
CA GLY A 693 -3.27 -1.10 -13.26
C GLY A 693 -3.09 -2.44 -12.54
N ARG A 694 -3.35 -2.50 -11.22
CA ARG A 694 -3.20 -3.74 -10.43
C ARG A 694 -4.47 -4.10 -9.67
N ASN A 695 -4.80 -5.38 -9.67
CA ASN A 695 -5.95 -5.92 -8.96
C ASN A 695 -5.81 -5.69 -7.43
N PRO A 696 -6.80 -5.07 -6.76
CA PRO A 696 -6.67 -4.64 -5.37
C PRO A 696 -6.77 -5.78 -4.35
N TYR A 697 -7.23 -6.97 -4.76
CA TYR A 697 -7.30 -8.16 -3.90
C TYR A 697 -6.01 -8.98 -3.97
N VAL A 698 -5.40 -9.05 -5.16
CA VAL A 698 -4.17 -9.80 -5.43
C VAL A 698 -3.33 -9.01 -6.43
N LEU A 699 -2.28 -8.31 -5.98
CA LEU A 699 -1.53 -7.35 -6.80
C LEU A 699 -0.84 -7.92 -8.05
N SER A 700 -0.69 -9.25 -8.12
CA SER A 700 -0.13 -9.99 -9.25
C SER A 700 -1.19 -10.65 -10.15
N ALA A 701 -2.48 -10.52 -9.83
CA ALA A 701 -3.57 -11.01 -10.66
C ALA A 701 -4.01 -9.94 -11.65
N ASP A 702 -4.51 -10.39 -12.80
CA ASP A 702 -5.11 -9.54 -13.81
C ASP A 702 -6.32 -8.77 -13.21
N PRO A 703 -6.36 -7.42 -13.31
CA PRO A 703 -7.56 -6.66 -13.01
C PRO A 703 -8.61 -6.72 -14.14
N CYS A 704 -8.28 -7.30 -15.30
CA CYS A 704 -8.95 -7.15 -16.58
C CYS A 704 -9.14 -5.69 -17.00
N GLY A 705 -9.77 -5.49 -18.15
CA GLY A 705 -10.09 -4.19 -18.67
C GLY A 705 -11.12 -4.26 -19.81
N SER A 706 -11.32 -3.19 -20.57
CA SER A 706 -10.50 -1.98 -20.55
C SER A 706 -10.88 -0.93 -19.50
N SER A 707 -12.01 -1.06 -18.76
CA SER A 707 -12.38 -0.12 -17.67
C SER A 707 -11.65 -0.37 -16.34
N THR A 708 -10.42 -0.87 -16.42
CA THR A 708 -9.54 -1.33 -15.34
C THR A 708 -9.53 -0.40 -14.12
N GLY A 709 -9.08 0.85 -14.29
CA GLY A 709 -8.95 1.80 -13.18
C GLY A 709 -10.29 2.19 -12.56
N SER A 710 -11.38 2.18 -13.33
CA SER A 710 -12.73 2.43 -12.81
C SER A 710 -13.17 1.32 -11.85
N ALA A 711 -12.87 0.06 -12.16
CA ALA A 711 -13.18 -1.08 -11.31
C ALA A 711 -12.27 -1.13 -10.07
N ILE A 712 -10.95 -1.00 -10.24
CA ILE A 712 -9.99 -0.95 -9.12
C ILE A 712 -10.36 0.21 -8.17
N ALA A 713 -10.64 1.41 -8.68
CA ALA A 713 -10.96 2.57 -7.84
C ALA A 713 -12.31 2.44 -7.10
N ALA A 714 -13.31 1.80 -7.72
CA ALA A 714 -14.57 1.48 -7.05
C ALA A 714 -14.35 0.48 -5.90
N ALA A 715 -13.62 -0.60 -6.16
CA ALA A 715 -13.31 -1.67 -5.21
C ALA A 715 -12.45 -1.17 -4.03
N ALA A 716 -11.41 -0.38 -4.33
CA ALA A 716 -10.44 0.14 -3.38
C ALA A 716 -10.94 1.35 -2.56
N ASN A 717 -12.21 1.78 -2.71
CA ASN A 717 -12.77 3.00 -2.11
C ASN A 717 -11.95 4.26 -2.46
N MET A 718 -11.47 4.37 -3.69
CA MET A 718 -10.78 5.57 -4.20
C MET A 718 -11.77 6.55 -4.85
N ALA A 719 -13.02 6.15 -5.07
CA ALA A 719 -14.14 7.02 -5.44
C ALA A 719 -15.45 6.50 -4.81
N ALA A 720 -16.48 7.35 -4.72
CA ALA A 720 -17.81 6.89 -4.31
C ALA A 720 -18.38 5.94 -5.36
N VAL A 721 -18.35 6.34 -6.63
CA VAL A 721 -18.79 5.57 -7.81
C VAL A 721 -17.95 5.92 -9.03
N THR A 722 -17.93 5.05 -10.04
CA THR A 722 -17.15 5.27 -11.28
C THR A 722 -17.96 4.99 -12.53
N LEU A 723 -17.51 5.51 -13.68
CA LEU A 723 -18.01 5.13 -15.01
C LEU A 723 -16.93 4.37 -15.80
N GLY A 724 -17.34 3.30 -16.47
CA GLY A 724 -16.57 2.60 -17.50
C GLY A 724 -17.17 2.77 -18.90
N SER A 725 -16.53 2.18 -19.89
CA SER A 725 -17.09 2.01 -21.25
C SER A 725 -16.89 0.57 -21.70
N GLU A 726 -17.89 0.01 -22.38
CA GLU A 726 -17.81 -1.32 -22.98
C GLU A 726 -18.11 -1.27 -24.47
N THR A 727 -17.25 -1.93 -25.23
CA THR A 727 -17.47 -2.33 -26.63
C THR A 727 -17.81 -3.82 -26.58
N ASP A 728 -16.83 -4.63 -26.20
CA ASP A 728 -17.00 -5.97 -25.62
C ASP A 728 -16.18 -6.10 -24.31
N GLY A 729 -16.67 -6.90 -23.36
CA GLY A 729 -16.12 -7.26 -22.03
C GLY A 729 -15.80 -6.12 -21.04
N SER A 730 -15.60 -4.91 -21.55
CA SER A 730 -14.78 -3.87 -20.93
C SER A 730 -15.38 -3.14 -19.73
N ILE A 731 -16.63 -3.42 -19.33
CA ILE A 731 -17.22 -3.06 -18.02
C ILE A 731 -17.40 -4.34 -17.19
N LEU A 732 -17.94 -5.41 -17.79
CA LEU A 732 -18.29 -6.65 -17.09
C LEU A 732 -17.05 -7.40 -16.57
N CYS A 733 -16.03 -7.64 -17.38
CA CYS A 733 -14.81 -8.35 -17.00
C CYS A 733 -14.04 -7.67 -15.85
N PRO A 734 -13.68 -6.37 -15.93
CA PRO A 734 -12.99 -5.71 -14.83
C PRO A 734 -13.89 -5.57 -13.60
N ALA A 735 -15.22 -5.47 -13.73
CA ALA A 735 -16.08 -5.49 -12.56
C ALA A 735 -16.06 -6.85 -11.83
N SER A 736 -16.11 -7.95 -12.58
CA SER A 736 -15.96 -9.32 -12.08
C SER A 736 -14.64 -9.50 -11.34
N LEU A 737 -13.50 -9.24 -12.00
CA LEU A 737 -12.17 -9.48 -11.44
C LEU A 737 -11.72 -8.46 -10.37
N ASN A 738 -12.54 -7.42 -10.09
CA ASN A 738 -12.32 -6.50 -8.97
C ASN A 738 -13.44 -6.53 -7.93
N SER A 739 -14.31 -7.56 -7.91
CA SER A 739 -15.35 -7.74 -6.89
C SER A 739 -16.28 -6.52 -6.72
N VAL A 740 -16.71 -5.94 -7.84
CA VAL A 740 -17.66 -4.82 -7.91
C VAL A 740 -18.77 -5.11 -8.90
N VAL A 741 -19.85 -4.33 -8.84
CA VAL A 741 -20.97 -4.42 -9.77
C VAL A 741 -20.68 -3.57 -11.00
N GLY A 742 -20.78 -4.17 -12.19
CA GLY A 742 -20.68 -3.49 -13.47
C GLY A 742 -21.98 -3.65 -14.26
N ILE A 743 -22.54 -2.54 -14.74
CA ILE A 743 -23.71 -2.57 -15.64
C ILE A 743 -23.25 -2.12 -17.04
N LYS A 744 -23.37 -3.01 -18.02
CA LYS A 744 -23.33 -2.69 -19.46
C LYS A 744 -24.77 -2.45 -19.92
N PRO A 745 -25.23 -1.19 -20.12
CA PRO A 745 -26.58 -0.95 -20.60
C PRO A 745 -26.70 -1.11 -22.12
N THR A 746 -27.93 -1.34 -22.60
CA THR A 746 -28.30 -1.39 -24.02
C THR A 746 -27.65 -0.25 -24.80
N VAL A 747 -27.11 -0.54 -25.98
CA VAL A 747 -26.37 0.46 -26.76
C VAL A 747 -27.25 1.66 -27.11
N GLY A 748 -26.76 2.85 -26.77
CA GLY A 748 -27.47 4.11 -26.91
C GLY A 748 -28.39 4.48 -25.74
N LEU A 749 -28.60 3.61 -24.74
CA LEU A 749 -29.35 3.99 -23.53
C LEU A 749 -28.63 5.13 -22.79
N THR A 750 -27.30 5.11 -22.81
CA THR A 750 -26.42 6.21 -22.44
C THR A 750 -25.76 6.79 -23.70
N SER A 751 -25.38 8.07 -23.66
CA SER A 751 -24.81 8.75 -24.83
C SER A 751 -23.30 8.53 -24.95
N ARG A 752 -22.85 8.13 -26.15
CA ARG A 752 -21.42 8.00 -26.49
C ARG A 752 -20.79 9.31 -26.97
N ALA A 753 -21.58 10.38 -27.14
CA ALA A 753 -21.07 11.67 -27.61
C ALA A 753 -20.01 12.23 -26.66
N GLY A 754 -18.80 12.46 -27.17
CA GLY A 754 -17.65 12.92 -26.40
C GLY A 754 -16.86 11.81 -25.69
N VAL A 755 -17.05 10.54 -26.05
CA VAL A 755 -16.17 9.44 -25.61
C VAL A 755 -15.28 9.03 -26.78
N ILE A 756 -14.00 8.73 -26.54
CA ILE A 756 -13.10 8.16 -27.57
C ILE A 756 -13.65 6.77 -27.94
N PRO A 757 -14.07 6.53 -29.20
CA PRO A 757 -14.88 5.37 -29.57
C PRO A 757 -14.05 4.21 -30.13
N ILE A 758 -14.63 3.00 -30.08
CA ILE A 758 -14.24 1.85 -30.91
C ILE A 758 -15.33 1.59 -31.96
N SER A 759 -16.51 1.13 -31.55
CA SER A 759 -17.61 0.80 -32.46
C SER A 759 -18.92 1.53 -32.09
N PRO A 760 -19.53 2.33 -32.98
CA PRO A 760 -20.83 2.95 -32.72
C PRO A 760 -21.99 1.94 -32.63
N ARG A 761 -21.77 0.66 -32.95
CA ARG A 761 -22.71 -0.48 -32.79
C ARG A 761 -22.70 -1.07 -31.40
N GLN A 762 -21.57 -1.06 -30.71
CA GLN A 762 -21.34 -1.79 -29.47
C GLN A 762 -21.00 -0.87 -28.29
N ASP A 763 -20.32 0.24 -28.54
CA ASP A 763 -19.90 1.20 -27.53
C ASP A 763 -21.09 1.69 -26.68
N THR A 764 -20.97 1.48 -25.38
CA THR A 764 -21.92 1.91 -24.35
C THR A 764 -21.17 2.37 -23.10
N ILE A 765 -21.74 3.33 -22.37
CA ILE A 765 -21.14 3.86 -21.13
C ILE A 765 -21.99 3.37 -19.96
N GLY A 766 -21.35 2.82 -18.94
CA GLY A 766 -22.03 2.22 -17.81
C GLY A 766 -21.34 2.44 -16.46
N PRO A 767 -22.08 2.33 -15.35
CA PRO A 767 -21.55 2.48 -14.01
C PRO A 767 -20.77 1.23 -13.56
N ILE A 768 -19.70 1.48 -12.78
CA ILE A 768 -19.00 0.45 -12.00
C ILE A 768 -18.98 0.93 -10.53
N CYS A 769 -19.64 0.18 -9.65
CA CYS A 769 -19.93 0.58 -8.27
C CYS A 769 -19.81 -0.61 -7.30
N ARG A 770 -19.70 -0.35 -6.00
CA ARG A 770 -19.60 -1.42 -4.98
C ARG A 770 -20.90 -2.22 -4.81
N THR A 771 -22.06 -1.63 -5.13
CA THR A 771 -23.38 -2.26 -5.04
C THR A 771 -24.23 -2.02 -6.30
N VAL A 772 -25.24 -2.87 -6.50
CA VAL A 772 -26.29 -2.72 -7.53
C VAL A 772 -27.11 -1.46 -7.26
N SER A 773 -27.42 -1.14 -5.99
CA SER A 773 -28.15 0.07 -5.64
C SER A 773 -27.44 1.37 -6.04
N ASP A 774 -26.11 1.43 -5.86
CA ASP A 774 -25.30 2.57 -6.31
C ASP A 774 -25.16 2.59 -7.84
N ALA A 775 -24.91 1.44 -8.48
CA ALA A 775 -24.83 1.33 -9.94
C ALA A 775 -26.11 1.81 -10.62
N VAL A 776 -27.27 1.37 -10.14
CA VAL A 776 -28.60 1.77 -10.65
C VAL A 776 -28.87 3.26 -10.41
N THR A 777 -28.44 3.81 -9.27
CA THR A 777 -28.57 5.25 -8.98
C THR A 777 -27.72 6.10 -9.94
N VAL A 778 -26.54 5.62 -10.34
CA VAL A 778 -25.71 6.27 -11.36
C VAL A 778 -26.28 6.09 -12.77
N LEU A 779 -26.81 4.91 -13.10
CA LEU A 779 -27.49 4.65 -14.38
C LEU A 779 -28.64 5.66 -14.58
N ASP A 780 -29.51 5.83 -13.58
CA ASP A 780 -30.60 6.82 -13.58
C ASP A 780 -30.14 8.26 -13.85
N ALA A 781 -28.91 8.61 -13.44
CA ALA A 781 -28.36 9.93 -13.69
C ALA A 781 -27.88 10.11 -15.15
N ILE A 782 -27.41 9.05 -15.83
CA ILE A 782 -26.73 9.15 -17.14
C ILE A 782 -27.57 8.73 -18.35
N VAL A 783 -28.71 8.04 -18.17
CA VAL A 783 -29.53 7.53 -19.29
C VAL A 783 -30.37 8.57 -20.03
N GLY A 784 -30.54 8.36 -21.34
CA GLY A 784 -31.52 9.01 -22.20
C GLY A 784 -30.95 9.97 -23.24
N TYR A 785 -31.84 10.40 -24.12
CA TYR A 785 -31.56 11.24 -25.30
C TYR A 785 -30.46 12.29 -25.13
N ASP A 786 -29.53 12.32 -26.10
CA ASP A 786 -28.65 13.46 -26.40
C ASP A 786 -28.72 13.72 -27.92
N ALA A 787 -28.91 14.98 -28.30
CA ALA A 787 -28.92 15.39 -29.71
C ALA A 787 -27.60 15.09 -30.44
N GLN A 788 -26.49 15.00 -29.69
CA GLN A 788 -25.15 14.71 -30.23
C GLN A 788 -24.93 13.20 -30.50
N ASP A 789 -25.84 12.34 -30.06
CA ASP A 789 -25.87 10.89 -30.33
C ASP A 789 -27.32 10.47 -30.63
N ALA A 790 -28.00 11.30 -31.43
CA ALA A 790 -29.45 11.20 -31.61
C ALA A 790 -29.90 9.87 -32.23
N ARG A 791 -29.07 9.25 -33.10
CA ARG A 791 -29.38 7.99 -33.80
C ARG A 791 -29.58 6.83 -32.82
N ALA A 792 -28.66 6.66 -31.87
CA ALA A 792 -28.74 5.61 -30.87
C ALA A 792 -29.71 6.01 -29.73
N THR A 793 -29.50 7.20 -29.15
CA THR A 793 -30.21 7.59 -27.92
C THR A 793 -31.70 7.87 -28.12
N LYS A 794 -32.16 8.30 -29.31
CA LYS A 794 -33.61 8.44 -29.60
C LYS A 794 -34.29 7.07 -29.60
N THR A 795 -33.65 6.07 -30.19
CA THR A 795 -34.18 4.71 -30.30
C THR A 795 -34.18 4.02 -28.93
N ALA A 796 -33.08 4.10 -28.19
CA ALA A 796 -32.94 3.45 -26.89
C ALA A 796 -33.77 4.12 -25.78
N SER A 797 -34.10 5.41 -25.88
CA SER A 797 -34.91 6.11 -24.86
C SER A 797 -36.30 5.47 -24.62
N ARG A 798 -36.81 4.65 -25.54
CA ARG A 798 -38.06 3.86 -25.35
C ARG A 798 -37.96 2.80 -24.25
N TYR A 799 -36.74 2.40 -23.88
CA TYR A 799 -36.47 1.40 -22.85
C TYR A 799 -36.29 2.00 -21.45
N ILE A 800 -36.31 3.33 -21.32
CA ILE A 800 -36.17 4.02 -20.03
C ILE A 800 -37.53 3.99 -19.31
N PRO A 801 -37.66 3.31 -18.17
CA PRO A 801 -38.93 3.17 -17.47
C PRO A 801 -39.38 4.50 -16.87
N ARG A 802 -40.70 4.73 -16.89
CA ARG A 802 -41.31 5.90 -16.23
C ARG A 802 -41.02 5.83 -14.73
N GLY A 803 -40.29 6.81 -14.21
CA GLY A 803 -39.86 6.85 -12.81
C GLY A 803 -38.39 6.43 -12.56
N GLY A 804 -37.68 5.97 -13.60
CA GLY A 804 -36.28 5.54 -13.49
C GLY A 804 -36.12 4.09 -13.03
N TYR A 805 -34.88 3.63 -12.96
CA TYR A 805 -34.49 2.25 -12.71
C TYR A 805 -34.48 1.87 -11.22
N LYS A 806 -34.35 2.84 -10.29
CA LYS A 806 -34.35 2.53 -8.84
C LYS A 806 -35.61 1.82 -8.33
N GLN A 807 -36.75 1.93 -9.02
CA GLN A 807 -37.99 1.21 -8.65
C GLN A 807 -37.86 -0.33 -8.78
N PHE A 808 -36.82 -0.82 -9.45
CA PHE A 808 -36.54 -2.25 -9.65
C PHE A 808 -35.55 -2.84 -8.62
N LEU A 809 -35.10 -2.04 -7.64
CA LEU A 809 -34.26 -2.51 -6.53
C LEU A 809 -35.10 -3.31 -5.51
N ARG A 810 -35.49 -4.53 -5.91
CA ARG A 810 -36.39 -5.42 -5.17
C ARG A 810 -35.68 -6.64 -4.58
N THR A 811 -35.81 -6.86 -3.27
CA THR A 811 -35.26 -8.06 -2.61
C THR A 811 -35.99 -9.36 -2.99
N ASP A 812 -37.22 -9.27 -3.47
CA ASP A 812 -37.99 -10.39 -4.04
C ASP A 812 -37.85 -10.52 -5.57
N GLY A 813 -36.92 -9.79 -6.18
CA GLY A 813 -36.81 -9.62 -7.63
C GLY A 813 -36.51 -10.89 -8.45
N LEU A 814 -36.02 -11.97 -7.83
CA LEU A 814 -35.86 -13.28 -8.47
C LEU A 814 -37.19 -14.07 -8.61
N ARG A 815 -38.22 -13.74 -7.82
CA ARG A 815 -39.46 -14.51 -7.75
C ARG A 815 -40.19 -14.54 -9.11
N GLY A 816 -40.47 -15.76 -9.58
CA GLY A 816 -41.16 -16.03 -10.86
C GLY A 816 -40.33 -15.75 -12.11
N LYS A 817 -39.03 -15.40 -11.98
CA LYS A 817 -38.17 -15.12 -13.14
C LYS A 817 -37.73 -16.41 -13.81
N ARG A 818 -37.81 -16.46 -15.14
CA ARG A 818 -37.25 -17.55 -15.96
C ARG A 818 -35.82 -17.18 -16.35
N ILE A 819 -34.84 -17.98 -15.91
CA ILE A 819 -33.41 -17.71 -16.12
C ILE A 819 -32.79 -18.89 -16.85
N GLY A 820 -32.16 -18.62 -17.99
CA GLY A 820 -31.45 -19.63 -18.77
C GLY A 820 -30.02 -19.84 -18.27
N ILE A 821 -29.60 -21.10 -18.14
CA ILE A 821 -28.23 -21.50 -17.81
C ILE A 821 -27.62 -22.15 -19.07
N PRO A 822 -26.97 -21.35 -19.94
CA PRO A 822 -26.48 -21.84 -21.22
C PRO A 822 -25.26 -22.76 -21.09
N ASN A 823 -25.20 -23.74 -21.98
CA ASN A 823 -24.09 -24.70 -22.13
C ASN A 823 -22.76 -24.00 -22.47
N GLY A 824 -21.65 -24.70 -22.23
CA GLY A 824 -20.29 -24.26 -22.53
C GLY A 824 -19.67 -23.30 -21.50
N PHE A 825 -20.48 -22.53 -20.77
CA PHE A 825 -19.98 -21.48 -19.87
C PHE A 825 -19.61 -21.94 -18.45
N PHE A 826 -20.17 -23.06 -17.98
CA PHE A 826 -19.98 -23.58 -16.61
C PHE A 826 -18.99 -24.76 -16.55
N ASN A 827 -18.10 -24.87 -17.54
CA ASN A 827 -17.15 -25.97 -17.74
C ASN A 827 -15.95 -25.89 -16.77
N PHE A 828 -16.22 -25.97 -15.46
CA PHE A 828 -15.20 -25.96 -14.42
C PHE A 828 -14.58 -27.35 -14.18
N PRO A 829 -13.28 -27.45 -13.89
CA PRO A 829 -12.69 -28.70 -13.40
C PRO A 829 -13.35 -29.16 -12.08
N ASN A 830 -13.54 -30.47 -11.94
CA ASN A 830 -14.19 -31.05 -10.76
C ASN A 830 -13.46 -30.71 -9.45
N GLY A 831 -14.22 -30.33 -8.43
CA GLY A 831 -13.69 -29.97 -7.10
C GLY A 831 -13.13 -28.55 -6.99
N THR A 832 -13.25 -27.71 -8.03
CA THR A 832 -12.83 -26.30 -7.95
C THR A 832 -13.79 -25.47 -7.11
N VAL A 833 -13.25 -24.41 -6.47
CA VAL A 833 -14.05 -23.45 -5.69
C VAL A 833 -15.15 -22.82 -6.54
N GLN A 834 -14.84 -22.49 -7.80
CA GLN A 834 -15.79 -21.98 -8.77
C GLN A 834 -16.96 -22.96 -8.99
N GLN A 835 -16.69 -24.24 -9.26
CA GLN A 835 -17.75 -25.25 -9.45
C GLN A 835 -18.72 -25.30 -8.26
N MET A 836 -18.19 -25.37 -7.04
CA MET A 836 -19.00 -25.45 -5.82
C MET A 836 -19.81 -24.16 -5.59
N VAL A 837 -19.18 -22.99 -5.73
CA VAL A 837 -19.82 -21.69 -5.50
C VAL A 837 -20.88 -21.38 -6.56
N PHE A 838 -20.67 -21.72 -7.82
CA PHE A 838 -21.71 -21.56 -8.84
C PHE A 838 -22.89 -22.51 -8.64
N HIS A 839 -22.67 -23.76 -8.21
CA HIS A 839 -23.77 -24.66 -7.83
C HIS A 839 -24.62 -24.03 -6.72
N GLN A 840 -23.99 -23.59 -5.63
CA GLN A 840 -24.66 -22.93 -4.51
C GLN A 840 -25.41 -21.64 -4.92
N HIS A 841 -24.90 -20.88 -5.89
CA HIS A 841 -25.59 -19.69 -6.42
C HIS A 841 -26.79 -20.04 -7.29
N LEU A 842 -26.72 -21.11 -8.09
CA LEU A 842 -27.88 -21.60 -8.83
C LEU A 842 -28.96 -22.11 -7.87
N ASP A 843 -28.60 -22.82 -6.80
CA ASP A 843 -29.53 -23.18 -5.72
C ASP A 843 -30.14 -21.96 -5.04
N THR A 844 -29.31 -20.98 -4.65
CA THR A 844 -29.79 -19.71 -4.08
C THR A 844 -30.79 -19.01 -5.01
N ILE A 845 -30.55 -19.03 -6.33
CA ILE A 845 -31.46 -18.46 -7.33
C ILE A 845 -32.79 -19.24 -7.40
N ARG A 846 -32.75 -20.58 -7.36
CA ARG A 846 -33.96 -21.44 -7.25
C ARG A 846 -34.74 -21.15 -5.96
N GLU A 847 -34.06 -21.08 -4.81
CA GLU A 847 -34.66 -20.81 -3.49
C GLU A 847 -35.34 -19.44 -3.39
N ARG A 848 -34.79 -18.40 -4.04
CA ARG A 848 -35.44 -17.08 -4.15
C ARG A 848 -36.60 -17.06 -5.17
N GLY A 849 -36.98 -18.22 -5.69
CA GLY A 849 -38.20 -18.43 -6.48
C GLY A 849 -38.03 -18.20 -7.97
N ALA A 850 -36.81 -18.22 -8.50
CA ALA A 850 -36.59 -18.23 -9.94
C ALA A 850 -36.73 -19.65 -10.52
N ILE A 851 -37.17 -19.72 -11.77
CA ILE A 851 -37.25 -20.95 -12.57
C ILE A 851 -35.98 -20.99 -13.43
N LEU A 852 -35.04 -21.85 -13.07
CA LEU A 852 -33.88 -22.13 -13.93
C LEU A 852 -34.30 -23.03 -15.11
N ILE A 853 -33.74 -22.75 -16.28
CA ILE A 853 -33.84 -23.58 -17.48
C ILE A 853 -32.42 -23.92 -17.91
N GLU A 854 -32.05 -25.17 -17.73
CA GLU A 854 -30.67 -25.63 -17.80
C GLU A 854 -30.44 -26.46 -19.06
N ASN A 855 -29.17 -26.64 -19.44
CA ASN A 855 -28.74 -27.34 -20.65
C ASN A 855 -29.28 -26.71 -21.95
N ILE A 856 -29.32 -25.38 -22.03
CA ILE A 856 -29.79 -24.64 -23.21
C ILE A 856 -28.62 -24.20 -24.10
N ASP A 857 -28.79 -24.24 -25.41
CA ASP A 857 -27.75 -23.86 -26.37
C ASP A 857 -28.02 -22.50 -27.02
N ILE A 858 -26.99 -21.64 -27.06
CA ILE A 858 -26.98 -20.44 -27.89
C ILE A 858 -26.51 -20.87 -29.29
N ALA A 859 -27.36 -20.70 -30.30
CA ALA A 859 -27.02 -21.13 -31.66
C ALA A 859 -25.77 -20.41 -32.18
N ASN A 860 -24.82 -21.17 -32.72
CA ASN A 860 -23.51 -20.71 -33.19
C ASN A 860 -22.61 -20.11 -32.09
N LEU A 861 -22.75 -20.51 -30.82
CA LEU A 861 -21.97 -19.94 -29.70
C LEU A 861 -20.45 -19.95 -29.94
N SER A 862 -19.89 -21.02 -30.48
CA SER A 862 -18.46 -21.12 -30.80
C SER A 862 -18.00 -20.11 -31.86
N VAL A 863 -18.88 -19.76 -32.81
CA VAL A 863 -18.62 -18.68 -33.78
C VAL A 863 -18.72 -17.33 -33.10
N ILE A 864 -19.75 -17.10 -32.27
CA ILE A 864 -19.98 -15.83 -31.55
C ILE A 864 -18.81 -15.46 -30.65
N LEU A 865 -18.24 -16.43 -29.91
CA LEU A 865 -17.11 -16.24 -29.00
C LEU A 865 -15.74 -16.15 -29.72
N ASP A 866 -15.68 -16.40 -31.03
CA ASP A 866 -14.46 -16.25 -31.82
C ASP A 866 -14.50 -14.98 -32.67
N VAL A 867 -13.72 -13.98 -32.24
CA VAL A 867 -13.55 -12.68 -32.93
C VAL A 867 -12.99 -12.81 -34.35
N LEU A 868 -12.32 -13.92 -34.69
CA LEU A 868 -11.88 -14.22 -36.06
C LEU A 868 -13.06 -14.64 -36.96
N SER A 869 -14.05 -15.32 -36.39
CA SER A 869 -15.14 -15.99 -37.13
C SER A 869 -16.49 -15.26 -37.06
N ASN A 870 -16.77 -14.47 -36.02
CA ASN A 870 -18.03 -13.73 -35.88
C ASN A 870 -18.14 -12.51 -36.84
N GLY A 871 -17.01 -12.03 -37.37
CA GLY A 871 -16.92 -10.87 -38.26
C GLY A 871 -16.46 -9.56 -37.59
N GLU A 872 -16.21 -9.55 -36.28
CA GLU A 872 -15.76 -8.35 -35.55
C GLU A 872 -14.41 -7.85 -36.05
N GLN A 873 -13.45 -8.73 -36.35
CA GLN A 873 -12.16 -8.33 -36.93
C GLN A 873 -12.26 -7.69 -38.33
N ILE A 874 -13.39 -7.78 -39.02
CA ILE A 874 -13.64 -7.04 -40.28
C ILE A 874 -14.41 -5.75 -39.99
N ALA A 875 -15.46 -5.82 -39.16
CA ALA A 875 -16.34 -4.68 -38.90
C ALA A 875 -15.71 -3.60 -38.00
N LEU A 876 -15.09 -3.99 -36.88
CA LEU A 876 -14.61 -3.05 -35.87
C LEU A 876 -13.42 -2.21 -36.35
N PRO A 877 -12.39 -2.73 -37.04
CA PRO A 877 -11.27 -1.89 -37.49
C PRO A 877 -11.70 -0.76 -38.44
N ALA A 878 -12.67 -1.02 -39.33
CA ALA A 878 -13.25 -0.01 -40.21
C ALA A 878 -14.17 0.97 -39.48
N GLU A 879 -15.01 0.49 -38.55
CA GLU A 879 -15.83 1.35 -37.69
C GLU A 879 -14.96 2.23 -36.77
N PHE A 880 -13.83 1.72 -36.27
CA PHE A 880 -12.86 2.39 -35.42
C PHE A 880 -12.11 3.51 -36.15
N LYS A 881 -11.48 3.23 -37.30
CA LYS A 881 -10.79 4.28 -38.10
C LYS A 881 -11.72 5.47 -38.37
N LEU A 882 -12.95 5.18 -38.81
CA LEU A 882 -13.94 6.22 -39.10
C LEU A 882 -14.37 7.00 -37.86
N SER A 883 -14.63 6.30 -36.75
CA SER A 883 -15.15 6.92 -35.52
C SER A 883 -14.07 7.70 -34.75
N LEU A 884 -12.84 7.18 -34.69
CA LEU A 884 -11.69 7.84 -34.10
C LEU A 884 -11.30 9.09 -34.90
N ASN A 885 -11.15 8.99 -36.22
CA ASN A 885 -10.82 10.17 -37.04
C ASN A 885 -11.91 11.26 -36.91
N ALA A 886 -13.20 10.88 -36.86
CA ALA A 886 -14.28 11.82 -36.61
C ALA A 886 -14.20 12.47 -35.20
N TYR A 887 -13.77 11.74 -34.18
CA TYR A 887 -13.54 12.27 -32.83
C TYR A 887 -12.38 13.28 -32.82
N LEU A 888 -11.23 12.91 -33.40
CA LEU A 888 -10.02 13.74 -33.45
C LEU A 888 -10.22 15.06 -34.21
N LEU A 889 -11.18 15.10 -35.15
CA LEU A 889 -11.58 16.31 -35.88
C LEU A 889 -12.54 17.24 -35.10
N ASP A 890 -13.30 16.76 -34.12
CA ASP A 890 -14.09 17.64 -33.21
C ASP A 890 -13.28 18.19 -32.02
N LEU A 891 -12.08 17.65 -31.78
CA LEU A 891 -11.14 18.23 -30.82
C LEU A 891 -10.75 19.65 -31.24
N THR A 892 -10.76 20.59 -30.29
CA THR A 892 -10.38 21.98 -30.56
C THR A 892 -8.88 22.09 -30.85
N TYR A 893 -8.08 21.33 -30.11
CA TYR A 893 -6.65 21.10 -30.33
C TYR A 893 -6.33 19.63 -30.03
N SER A 894 -5.36 19.07 -30.73
CA SER A 894 -4.82 17.72 -30.53
C SER A 894 -3.43 17.66 -31.17
N PRO A 895 -2.44 16.94 -30.60
CA PRO A 895 -1.16 16.68 -31.27
C PRO A 895 -1.31 15.85 -32.55
N VAL A 896 -2.33 14.99 -32.61
CA VAL A 896 -2.65 14.06 -33.70
C VAL A 896 -4.10 14.22 -34.17
N ARG A 897 -4.35 14.15 -35.47
CA ARG A 897 -5.67 14.35 -36.09
C ARG A 897 -6.22 13.11 -36.81
N SER A 898 -5.45 12.04 -36.92
CA SER A 898 -5.85 10.78 -37.54
C SER A 898 -5.21 9.56 -36.87
N LEU A 899 -5.76 8.38 -37.13
CA LEU A 899 -5.16 7.09 -36.77
C LEU A 899 -3.77 6.91 -37.40
N ALA A 900 -3.58 7.33 -38.65
CA ALA A 900 -2.26 7.37 -39.30
C ALA A 900 -1.23 8.22 -38.51
N GLU A 901 -1.64 9.38 -37.99
CA GLU A 901 -0.78 10.22 -37.13
C GLU A 901 -0.51 9.58 -35.76
N ILE A 902 -1.45 8.81 -35.21
CA ILE A 902 -1.23 8.02 -33.97
C ILE A 902 -0.23 6.88 -34.23
N ILE A 903 -0.36 6.16 -35.35
CA ILE A 903 0.60 5.11 -35.74
C ILE A 903 2.00 5.71 -35.92
N ALA A 904 2.10 6.88 -36.57
CA ALA A 904 3.35 7.62 -36.72
C ALA A 904 3.91 8.13 -35.38
N PHE A 905 3.06 8.63 -34.47
CA PHE A 905 3.46 9.00 -33.11
C PHE A 905 4.03 7.79 -32.36
N ASN A 906 3.34 6.65 -32.38
CA ASN A 906 3.77 5.43 -31.69
C ASN A 906 5.10 4.92 -32.26
N ASN A 907 5.28 4.95 -33.59
CA ASN A 907 6.53 4.59 -34.25
C ASN A 907 7.70 5.54 -33.91
N ALA A 908 7.40 6.79 -33.54
CA ALA A 908 8.38 7.78 -33.08
C ALA A 908 8.67 7.70 -31.57
N HIS A 909 7.80 7.05 -30.78
CA HIS A 909 7.94 6.84 -29.32
C HIS A 909 7.80 5.34 -28.96
N PRO A 910 8.59 4.44 -29.59
CA PRO A 910 8.36 3.00 -29.51
C PRO A 910 8.68 2.39 -28.14
N ILE A 911 9.41 3.13 -27.29
CA ILE A 911 9.77 2.71 -25.93
C ILE A 911 8.63 3.07 -24.96
N GLU A 912 8.16 4.31 -25.02
CA GLU A 912 7.11 4.86 -24.15
C GLU A 912 5.75 4.20 -24.42
N GLU A 913 5.40 4.02 -25.69
CA GLU A 913 4.20 3.28 -26.11
C GLU A 913 4.42 1.75 -26.12
N ARG A 914 5.60 1.24 -25.70
CA ARG A 914 5.93 -0.19 -25.57
C ARG A 914 5.58 -1.02 -26.82
N LEU A 915 6.02 -0.56 -27.99
CA LEU A 915 5.77 -1.24 -29.26
C LEU A 915 6.49 -2.59 -29.39
N LYS A 916 7.57 -2.83 -28.63
CA LYS A 916 8.25 -4.12 -28.62
C LYS A 916 7.44 -5.21 -27.92
N GLU A 917 6.76 -4.87 -26.83
CA GLU A 917 6.07 -5.86 -25.97
C GLU A 917 4.58 -6.03 -26.27
N PHE A 918 3.94 -5.06 -26.94
CA PHE A 918 2.51 -5.15 -27.29
C PHE A 918 2.22 -4.83 -28.76
N GLY A 919 3.11 -4.11 -29.45
CA GLY A 919 2.90 -3.68 -30.84
C GLY A 919 1.66 -2.79 -31.04
N GLN A 920 1.21 -2.69 -32.30
CA GLN A 920 0.01 -1.94 -32.69
C GLN A 920 -0.71 -2.55 -33.92
N PHE A 921 -0.83 -3.88 -33.97
CA PHE A 921 -1.36 -4.60 -35.14
C PHE A 921 -2.78 -4.17 -35.55
N ILE A 922 -3.70 -3.99 -34.60
CA ILE A 922 -5.09 -3.61 -34.90
C ILE A 922 -5.14 -2.22 -35.53
N PHE A 923 -4.24 -1.31 -35.14
CA PHE A 923 -4.13 0.01 -35.76
C PHE A 923 -3.68 -0.06 -37.22
N LEU A 924 -2.71 -0.92 -37.54
CA LEU A 924 -2.25 -1.12 -38.92
C LEU A 924 -3.36 -1.72 -39.80
N VAL A 925 -4.10 -2.71 -39.28
CA VAL A 925 -5.28 -3.28 -39.97
C VAL A 925 -6.36 -2.22 -40.16
N ALA A 926 -6.70 -1.47 -39.11
CA ALA A 926 -7.71 -0.42 -39.14
C ALA A 926 -7.34 0.69 -40.14
N GLU A 927 -6.11 1.20 -40.13
CA GLU A 927 -5.66 2.24 -41.06
C GLU A 927 -5.60 1.73 -42.51
N ASN A 928 -5.37 0.44 -42.75
CA ASN A 928 -5.48 -0.13 -44.10
C ASN A 928 -6.93 -0.21 -44.63
N THR A 929 -7.95 0.02 -43.79
CA THR A 929 -9.36 0.02 -44.26
C THR A 929 -9.70 1.27 -45.08
N THR A 930 -10.52 1.07 -46.12
CA THR A 930 -11.12 2.12 -46.95
C THR A 930 -12.51 2.55 -46.44
N GLY A 931 -12.80 2.31 -45.15
CA GLY A 931 -14.15 2.47 -44.57
C GLY A 931 -15.08 1.29 -44.86
N ILE A 932 -16.39 1.50 -44.72
CA ILE A 932 -17.40 0.42 -44.81
C ILE A 932 -17.67 0.06 -46.28
N GLY A 933 -16.93 -0.91 -46.81
CA GLY A 933 -17.08 -1.53 -48.12
C GLY A 933 -18.04 -2.74 -48.11
N ALA A 934 -17.83 -3.67 -49.03
CA ALA A 934 -18.64 -4.88 -49.14
C ALA A 934 -18.30 -5.95 -48.08
N PRO A 935 -17.02 -6.26 -47.77
CA PRO A 935 -16.67 -7.18 -46.69
C PRO A 935 -17.23 -6.72 -45.33
N GLU A 936 -17.10 -5.45 -45.02
CA GLU A 936 -17.55 -4.85 -43.77
C GLU A 936 -19.08 -4.87 -43.67
N ARG A 937 -19.80 -4.61 -44.78
CA ARG A 937 -21.25 -4.81 -44.84
C ARG A 937 -21.66 -6.26 -44.61
N SER A 938 -20.92 -7.22 -45.16
CA SER A 938 -21.20 -8.66 -44.98
C SER A 938 -20.94 -9.09 -43.53
N ALA A 939 -19.82 -8.68 -42.93
CA ALA A 939 -19.51 -8.94 -41.53
C ALA A 939 -20.54 -8.30 -40.59
N ILE A 940 -20.94 -7.06 -40.85
CA ILE A 940 -22.02 -6.38 -40.12
C ILE A 940 -23.34 -7.15 -40.24
N GLN A 941 -23.67 -7.70 -41.42
CA GLN A 941 -24.86 -8.53 -41.61
C GLN A 941 -24.77 -9.84 -40.81
N GLU A 942 -23.61 -10.50 -40.80
CA GLU A 942 -23.40 -11.73 -40.03
C GLU A 942 -23.49 -11.49 -38.52
N LEU A 943 -22.90 -10.42 -37.99
CA LEU A 943 -23.03 -10.04 -36.56
C LEU A 943 -24.50 -9.85 -36.15
N ASN A 944 -25.31 -9.19 -36.99
CA ASN A 944 -26.76 -9.06 -36.73
C ASN A 944 -27.47 -10.43 -36.81
N LYS A 945 -27.07 -11.30 -37.74
CA LYS A 945 -27.63 -12.64 -37.97
C LYS A 945 -27.29 -13.61 -36.83
N LEU A 946 -26.08 -13.53 -36.28
CA LEU A 946 -25.63 -14.27 -35.09
C LEU A 946 -26.38 -13.81 -33.83
N SER A 947 -26.53 -12.50 -33.62
CA SER A 947 -27.36 -11.95 -32.53
C SER A 947 -28.81 -12.44 -32.61
N ALA A 948 -29.44 -12.29 -33.79
CA ALA A 948 -30.84 -12.62 -34.02
C ALA A 948 -31.14 -14.12 -33.84
N ASN A 949 -30.33 -15.00 -34.47
CA ASN A 949 -30.57 -16.45 -34.43
C ASN A 949 -30.01 -17.13 -33.18
N GLY A 950 -29.04 -16.50 -32.50
CA GLY A 950 -28.49 -16.95 -31.22
C GLY A 950 -29.35 -16.50 -30.04
N LEU A 951 -28.89 -15.48 -29.32
CA LEU A 951 -29.47 -15.10 -28.04
C LEU A 951 -30.87 -14.47 -28.14
N GLU A 952 -31.17 -13.68 -29.19
CA GLU A 952 -32.49 -13.05 -29.33
C GLU A 952 -33.58 -14.13 -29.48
N LYS A 953 -33.41 -15.04 -30.45
CA LYS A 953 -34.28 -16.21 -30.65
C LYS A 953 -34.42 -17.08 -29.39
N LEU A 954 -33.31 -17.49 -28.76
CA LEU A 954 -33.32 -18.34 -27.57
C LEU A 954 -34.14 -17.73 -26.41
N MET A 955 -33.98 -16.43 -26.19
CA MET A 955 -34.67 -15.69 -25.13
C MET A 955 -36.17 -15.53 -25.41
N GLU A 956 -36.57 -15.42 -26.68
CA GLU A 956 -37.98 -15.37 -27.09
C GLU A 956 -38.66 -16.76 -27.02
N GLU A 957 -38.07 -17.79 -27.62
CA GLU A 957 -38.64 -19.16 -27.66
C GLU A 957 -38.84 -19.75 -26.26
N LEU A 958 -37.83 -19.63 -25.40
CA LEU A 958 -37.90 -20.12 -24.00
C LEU A 958 -38.57 -19.13 -23.04
N LYS A 959 -38.94 -17.93 -23.51
CA LYS A 959 -39.57 -16.84 -22.74
C LYS A 959 -38.76 -16.47 -21.49
N LEU A 960 -37.47 -16.21 -21.69
CA LEU A 960 -36.52 -15.92 -20.63
C LEU A 960 -36.55 -14.45 -20.19
N ASN A 961 -36.21 -14.22 -18.92
CA ASN A 961 -35.99 -12.89 -18.36
C ASN A 961 -34.49 -12.52 -18.33
N ALA A 962 -33.62 -13.52 -18.20
CA ALA A 962 -32.16 -13.40 -18.34
C ALA A 962 -31.55 -14.75 -18.80
N ILE A 963 -30.30 -14.71 -19.25
CA ILE A 963 -29.35 -15.81 -19.07
C ILE A 963 -28.39 -15.48 -17.92
N VAL A 964 -27.81 -16.49 -17.28
CA VAL A 964 -26.79 -16.34 -16.24
C VAL A 964 -25.53 -17.12 -16.60
N THR A 965 -24.36 -16.49 -16.47
CA THR A 965 -23.04 -17.08 -16.76
C THR A 965 -21.99 -16.67 -15.73
N PRO A 966 -20.87 -17.40 -15.59
CA PRO A 966 -19.75 -16.99 -14.76
C PRO A 966 -19.06 -15.73 -15.28
N ASN A 967 -18.41 -14.98 -14.36
CA ASN A 967 -17.63 -13.77 -14.61
C ASN A 967 -18.39 -12.74 -15.48
N ASP A 968 -17.95 -12.63 -16.72
CA ASP A 968 -18.51 -11.87 -17.81
C ASP A 968 -18.69 -12.72 -19.07
N ASN A 969 -18.48 -14.06 -19.02
CA ASN A 969 -18.26 -14.95 -20.18
C ASN A 969 -19.29 -14.81 -21.33
N THR A 970 -20.49 -14.29 -21.07
CA THR A 970 -21.50 -13.95 -22.07
C THR A 970 -21.25 -12.61 -22.82
N SER A 971 -20.14 -11.94 -22.55
CA SER A 971 -19.82 -10.56 -22.98
C SER A 971 -19.99 -10.38 -24.49
N SER A 972 -19.29 -11.16 -25.30
CA SER A 972 -19.37 -11.06 -26.78
C SER A 972 -20.78 -11.30 -27.32
N VAL A 973 -21.53 -12.22 -26.72
CA VAL A 973 -22.94 -12.50 -27.04
C VAL A 973 -23.82 -11.25 -26.81
N LEU A 974 -23.54 -10.50 -25.75
CA LEU A 974 -24.22 -9.23 -25.44
C LEU A 974 -23.63 -8.03 -26.21
N ALA A 975 -22.39 -8.12 -26.69
CA ALA A 975 -21.70 -7.08 -27.46
C ALA A 975 -22.20 -7.03 -28.90
N ILE A 976 -22.12 -8.13 -29.66
CA ILE A 976 -22.57 -8.18 -31.08
C ILE A 976 -24.03 -7.73 -31.22
N GLY A 977 -24.87 -8.10 -30.24
CA GLY A 977 -26.27 -7.73 -30.18
C GLY A 977 -26.56 -6.37 -29.55
N GLY A 978 -25.56 -5.60 -29.12
CA GLY A 978 -25.74 -4.30 -28.45
C GLY A 978 -26.67 -4.34 -27.24
N MET A 979 -26.68 -5.48 -26.53
CA MET A 979 -27.61 -5.83 -25.46
C MET A 979 -27.12 -5.34 -24.08
N THR A 980 -27.81 -5.74 -23.01
CA THR A 980 -27.50 -5.34 -21.63
C THR A 980 -27.01 -6.52 -20.78
N GLY A 981 -26.08 -6.25 -19.86
CA GLY A 981 -25.57 -7.20 -18.88
C GLY A 981 -25.27 -6.55 -17.54
N ILE A 982 -25.41 -7.31 -16.45
CA ILE A 982 -25.01 -6.89 -15.11
C ILE A 982 -24.19 -8.01 -14.48
N THR A 983 -22.92 -7.75 -14.14
CA THR A 983 -22.15 -8.66 -13.29
C THR A 983 -22.23 -8.23 -11.82
N VAL A 984 -22.30 -9.22 -10.92
CA VAL A 984 -22.35 -9.05 -9.46
C VAL A 984 -21.27 -9.93 -8.83
N PRO A 985 -20.59 -9.52 -7.74
CA PRO A 985 -19.61 -10.37 -7.06
C PRO A 985 -20.20 -11.72 -6.62
N ALA A 986 -19.54 -12.82 -7.01
CA ALA A 986 -20.01 -14.19 -6.79
C ALA A 986 -19.06 -15.02 -5.91
N GLY A 987 -17.75 -14.78 -5.95
CA GLY A 987 -16.83 -15.48 -5.06
C GLY A 987 -15.40 -14.98 -5.10
N TYR A 988 -14.52 -15.77 -4.48
CA TYR A 988 -13.08 -15.60 -4.47
C TYR A 988 -12.44 -16.97 -4.72
N GLY A 989 -11.50 -17.06 -5.66
CA GLY A 989 -10.71 -18.27 -5.90
C GLY A 989 -9.72 -18.55 -4.75
N LYS A 990 -9.04 -19.70 -4.79
CA LYS A 990 -8.12 -20.15 -3.71
C LYS A 990 -7.03 -19.13 -3.36
N LEU A 991 -6.60 -18.31 -4.31
CA LEU A 991 -5.58 -17.25 -4.11
C LEU A 991 -6.15 -15.87 -3.74
N GLY A 992 -7.46 -15.74 -3.50
CA GLY A 992 -8.12 -14.47 -3.16
C GLY A 992 -8.56 -13.61 -4.36
N VAL A 993 -8.26 -14.02 -5.59
CA VAL A 993 -8.76 -13.34 -6.81
C VAL A 993 -10.29 -13.48 -6.88
N PRO A 994 -11.06 -12.38 -6.99
CA PRO A 994 -12.52 -12.45 -7.05
C PRO A 994 -13.03 -12.94 -8.40
N PHE A 995 -14.26 -13.45 -8.40
CA PHE A 995 -15.03 -13.78 -9.60
C PHE A 995 -16.49 -13.33 -9.47
N GLY A 996 -17.11 -12.96 -10.59
CA GLY A 996 -18.48 -12.45 -10.68
C GLY A 996 -19.48 -13.46 -11.26
N ILE A 997 -20.75 -13.06 -11.31
CA ILE A 997 -21.85 -13.76 -11.99
C ILE A 997 -22.59 -12.74 -12.85
N CYS A 998 -22.67 -12.98 -14.16
CA CYS A 998 -23.27 -12.07 -15.13
C CYS A 998 -24.69 -12.49 -15.51
N PHE A 999 -25.65 -11.61 -15.22
CA PHE A 999 -27.03 -11.66 -15.71
C PHE A 999 -27.09 -10.92 -17.06
N GLY A 1000 -27.27 -11.65 -18.16
CA GLY A 1000 -27.39 -11.12 -19.52
C GLY A 1000 -28.84 -11.06 -20.00
N GLY A 1001 -29.20 -10.07 -20.82
CA GLY A 1001 -30.57 -9.94 -21.35
C GLY A 1001 -30.70 -8.99 -22.54
N LEU A 1002 -31.81 -9.12 -23.28
CA LEU A 1002 -32.07 -8.41 -24.53
C LEU A 1002 -32.14 -6.88 -24.37
N LYS A 1003 -32.02 -6.15 -25.47
CA LYS A 1003 -32.13 -4.68 -25.50
C LYS A 1003 -33.38 -4.19 -24.75
N GLY A 1004 -33.19 -3.44 -23.66
CA GLY A 1004 -34.27 -2.96 -22.79
C GLY A 1004 -34.63 -3.85 -21.59
N TYR A 1005 -33.88 -4.92 -21.31
CA TYR A 1005 -34.12 -5.80 -20.17
C TYR A 1005 -33.51 -5.29 -18.85
N GLU A 1006 -32.88 -4.11 -18.81
CA GLU A 1006 -32.30 -3.50 -17.60
C GLU A 1006 -33.22 -3.59 -16.37
N PRO A 1007 -34.54 -3.29 -16.43
CA PRO A 1007 -35.42 -3.43 -15.27
C PRO A 1007 -35.44 -4.84 -14.69
N ARG A 1008 -35.44 -5.86 -15.55
CA ARG A 1008 -35.48 -7.28 -15.17
C ARG A 1008 -34.13 -7.71 -14.59
N LEU A 1009 -33.04 -7.33 -15.24
CA LEU A 1009 -31.69 -7.64 -14.77
C LEU A 1009 -31.41 -6.99 -13.42
N ILE A 1010 -31.89 -5.77 -13.18
CA ILE A 1010 -31.76 -5.07 -11.90
C ILE A 1010 -32.54 -5.78 -10.78
N GLU A 1011 -33.79 -6.21 -11.02
CA GLU A 1011 -34.55 -7.01 -10.05
C GLU A 1011 -33.80 -8.29 -9.65
N MET A 1012 -33.24 -9.01 -10.63
CA MET A 1012 -32.53 -10.28 -10.38
C MET A 1012 -31.17 -10.07 -9.71
N ALA A 1013 -30.37 -9.13 -10.21
CA ALA A 1013 -29.04 -8.81 -9.69
C ALA A 1013 -29.08 -8.26 -8.25
N TYR A 1014 -30.04 -7.38 -7.93
CA TYR A 1014 -30.19 -6.84 -6.58
C TYR A 1014 -30.74 -7.88 -5.59
N ALA A 1015 -31.72 -8.70 -6.00
CA ALA A 1015 -32.19 -9.81 -5.16
C ALA A 1015 -31.08 -10.83 -4.88
N PHE A 1016 -30.23 -11.15 -5.88
CA PHE A 1016 -29.06 -11.99 -5.71
C PHE A 1016 -28.00 -11.35 -4.77
N GLU A 1017 -27.64 -10.08 -4.99
CA GLU A 1017 -26.73 -9.33 -4.13
C GLU A 1017 -27.20 -9.33 -2.67
N GLN A 1018 -28.47 -9.02 -2.43
CA GLN A 1018 -29.02 -8.94 -1.07
C GLN A 1018 -29.20 -10.30 -0.40
N ALA A 1019 -29.36 -11.38 -1.18
CA ALA A 1019 -29.40 -12.74 -0.67
C ALA A 1019 -28.03 -13.32 -0.30
N THR A 1020 -26.94 -12.87 -0.95
CA THR A 1020 -25.60 -13.49 -0.86
C THR A 1020 -24.54 -12.61 -0.20
N ARG A 1021 -24.57 -11.29 -0.45
CA ARG A 1021 -23.67 -10.27 0.12
C ARG A 1021 -22.17 -10.62 0.05
N VAL A 1022 -21.75 -11.23 -1.08
CA VAL A 1022 -20.40 -11.81 -1.24
C VAL A 1022 -19.26 -10.79 -1.10
N ARG A 1023 -19.47 -9.53 -1.53
CA ARG A 1023 -18.41 -8.51 -1.60
C ARG A 1023 -17.74 -8.27 -0.24
N LYS A 1024 -16.42 -8.39 -0.22
CA LYS A 1024 -15.51 -7.97 0.85
C LYS A 1024 -14.67 -6.77 0.38
N THR A 1025 -14.31 -5.88 1.29
CA THR A 1025 -13.36 -4.78 1.03
C THR A 1025 -11.95 -5.33 0.78
N PRO A 1026 -11.19 -4.84 -0.22
CA PRO A 1026 -9.79 -5.22 -0.40
C PRO A 1026 -8.90 -4.63 0.71
N THR A 1027 -7.96 -5.42 1.22
CA THR A 1027 -7.10 -5.09 2.36
C THR A 1027 -5.73 -4.60 1.90
N PHE A 1028 -5.42 -3.33 2.16
CA PHE A 1028 -4.13 -2.72 1.79
C PHE A 1028 -3.24 -2.52 3.01
N SER A 1029 -2.05 -3.14 2.99
CA SER A 1029 -0.92 -2.72 3.82
C SER A 1029 -0.50 -1.31 3.36
N PRO A 1030 -0.44 -0.27 4.22
CA PRO A 1030 -0.32 1.12 3.77
C PRO A 1030 1.10 1.52 3.34
N TYR A 1031 1.45 1.22 2.10
CA TYR A 1031 2.52 1.90 1.36
C TYR A 1031 2.32 3.43 1.45
N THR A 1032 3.39 4.20 1.67
CA THR A 1032 3.35 5.67 1.78
C THR A 1032 4.24 6.34 0.74
N ASN A 1033 3.66 7.27 -0.03
CA ASN A 1033 4.19 7.65 -1.34
C ASN A 1033 5.22 8.79 -1.31
N HIS A 1034 6.22 8.66 -0.44
CA HIS A 1034 7.33 9.61 -0.37
C HIS A 1034 8.27 9.53 -1.59
N GLU A 1035 8.45 8.35 -2.18
CA GLU A 1035 9.39 8.15 -3.31
C GLU A 1035 9.11 9.04 -4.53
N VAL A 1036 7.85 9.18 -4.95
CA VAL A 1036 7.52 9.81 -6.25
C VAL A 1036 7.87 11.30 -6.26
N TYR A 1037 7.57 12.01 -5.17
CA TYR A 1037 7.93 13.42 -5.03
C TYR A 1037 9.45 13.62 -4.88
N LEU A 1038 10.15 12.68 -4.24
CA LEU A 1038 11.61 12.74 -4.10
C LEU A 1038 12.29 12.50 -5.46
N LYS A 1039 11.87 11.49 -6.23
CA LYS A 1039 12.41 11.15 -7.55
C LYS A 1039 12.23 12.29 -8.57
N ILE A 1040 11.09 12.98 -8.55
CA ILE A 1040 10.85 14.19 -9.38
C ILE A 1040 11.77 15.35 -8.97
N TRP A 1041 11.99 15.57 -7.67
CA TRP A 1041 12.91 16.61 -7.18
C TRP A 1041 14.38 16.29 -7.47
N LEU A 1042 14.81 15.03 -7.33
CA LEU A 1042 16.19 14.63 -7.66
C LEU A 1042 16.45 14.73 -9.17
N HIS A 1043 15.52 14.35 -10.05
CA HIS A 1043 15.71 14.55 -11.49
C HIS A 1043 15.89 16.03 -11.85
N ALA A 1044 15.07 16.92 -11.29
CA ALA A 1044 15.20 18.37 -11.48
C ALA A 1044 16.54 18.92 -10.93
N ALA A 1045 17.04 18.37 -9.81
CA ALA A 1045 18.34 18.75 -9.25
C ALA A 1045 19.53 18.23 -10.07
N CYS A 1046 19.50 16.96 -10.50
CA CYS A 1046 20.57 16.34 -11.28
C CYS A 1046 20.75 17.02 -12.66
N CYS A 1047 19.66 17.41 -13.33
CA CYS A 1047 19.75 18.16 -14.59
C CYS A 1047 20.47 19.52 -14.44
N VAL A 1048 20.42 20.15 -13.26
CA VAL A 1048 21.12 21.41 -12.97
C VAL A 1048 22.57 21.16 -12.53
N ILE A 1049 22.85 20.04 -11.86
CA ILE A 1049 24.21 19.67 -11.41
C ILE A 1049 25.07 19.15 -12.58
N ALA A 1050 24.46 18.53 -13.59
CA ALA A 1050 25.15 17.98 -14.77
C ALA A 1050 25.67 19.05 -15.77
N GLN A 1051 25.33 20.33 -15.63
CA GLN A 1051 25.78 21.43 -16.50
C GLN A 1051 26.82 22.34 -15.82
N LYS A 1052 27.61 21.79 -14.89
CA LYS A 1052 28.52 22.57 -14.03
C LYS A 1052 29.61 23.33 -14.79
N ASP A 1053 30.01 22.86 -15.96
CA ASP A 1053 31.11 23.40 -16.77
C ASP A 1053 30.65 24.47 -17.80
N LEU A 1054 29.37 24.88 -17.77
CA LEU A 1054 28.78 25.82 -18.73
C LEU A 1054 28.11 27.06 -18.11
N ILE A 1055 28.32 27.33 -16.81
CA ILE A 1055 27.66 28.43 -16.08
C ILE A 1055 28.69 29.35 -15.42
N ASP A 1056 28.62 30.66 -15.70
CA ASP A 1056 29.43 31.71 -15.05
C ASP A 1056 29.18 31.72 -13.52
N ASP A 1057 30.27 31.75 -12.76
CA ASP A 1057 30.32 31.82 -11.30
C ASP A 1057 29.49 33.00 -10.74
N ASN A 1058 29.36 34.10 -11.49
CA ASN A 1058 28.47 35.22 -11.14
C ASN A 1058 26.98 34.83 -11.12
N CYS A 1059 26.55 33.98 -12.04
CA CYS A 1059 25.16 33.51 -12.13
C CYS A 1059 24.84 32.57 -10.97
N LEU A 1060 25.79 31.67 -10.63
CA LEU A 1060 25.69 30.80 -9.46
C LEU A 1060 25.59 31.60 -8.15
N ARG A 1061 26.42 32.65 -8.01
CA ARG A 1061 26.39 33.56 -6.85
C ARG A 1061 25.06 34.30 -6.73
N HIS A 1062 24.44 34.74 -7.82
CA HIS A 1062 23.14 35.41 -7.79
C HIS A 1062 22.02 34.46 -7.33
N TYR A 1063 22.02 33.22 -7.83
CA TYR A 1063 21.05 32.19 -7.45
C TYR A 1063 21.16 31.80 -5.97
N VAL A 1064 22.40 31.66 -5.46
CA VAL A 1064 22.67 31.43 -4.03
C VAL A 1064 22.28 32.64 -3.17
N LEU A 1065 22.35 33.88 -3.70
CA LEU A 1065 21.88 35.07 -2.99
C LEU A 1065 20.36 35.08 -2.80
N GLU A 1066 19.59 34.75 -3.83
CA GLU A 1066 18.12 34.66 -3.73
C GLU A 1066 17.67 33.50 -2.83
N LEU A 1067 18.31 32.33 -2.93
CA LEU A 1067 18.07 31.23 -2.00
C LEU A 1067 18.39 31.60 -0.55
N ARG A 1068 19.46 32.39 -0.30
CA ARG A 1068 19.75 32.94 1.04
C ARG A 1068 18.70 33.97 1.49
N LYS A 1069 18.19 34.84 0.62
CA LYS A 1069 17.09 35.76 0.96
C LYS A 1069 15.82 35.00 1.36
N MET A 1070 15.47 33.92 0.64
CA MET A 1070 14.34 33.06 1.02
C MET A 1070 14.59 32.31 2.34
N ALA A 1071 15.80 31.80 2.58
CA ALA A 1071 16.15 31.10 3.81
C ALA A 1071 16.18 32.00 5.06
N VAL A 1072 16.56 33.28 4.92
CA VAL A 1072 16.60 34.27 6.02
C VAL A 1072 15.19 34.74 6.41
N GLY A 1073 14.18 34.60 5.55
CA GLY A 1073 12.78 34.92 5.85
C GLY A 1073 12.10 34.00 6.89
N LEU A 1074 12.79 32.98 7.43
CA LEU A 1074 12.20 31.92 8.26
C LEU A 1074 12.87 31.78 9.64
N ARG A 1075 12.76 32.82 10.50
CA ARG A 1075 12.82 32.67 11.98
C ARG A 1075 12.15 33.84 12.73
N PHE A 1076 11.11 33.49 13.50
CA PHE A 1076 10.49 34.22 14.62
C PHE A 1076 10.27 35.74 14.54
N THR A 1077 9.02 36.13 14.28
CA THR A 1077 8.33 37.17 15.08
C THR A 1077 7.02 36.60 15.61
N GLY A 1078 6.92 36.38 16.92
CA GLY A 1078 5.66 36.00 17.56
C GLY A 1078 4.80 37.22 17.87
N LEU A 1079 3.52 37.21 17.49
CA LEU A 1079 2.57 38.27 17.83
C LEU A 1079 1.57 37.79 18.89
N ARG A 1080 1.62 38.41 20.07
CA ARG A 1080 0.50 38.41 21.02
C ARG A 1080 -0.62 39.31 20.47
N PRO A 1081 -1.90 39.02 20.75
CA PRO A 1081 -3.01 39.88 20.33
C PRO A 1081 -3.01 41.22 21.09
N ALA A 1082 -3.39 42.28 20.38
CA ALA A 1082 -3.55 43.65 20.83
C ALA A 1082 -4.87 44.23 20.25
N PRO A 1083 -5.46 45.29 20.82
CA PRO A 1083 -6.89 45.24 21.16
C PRO A 1083 -7.88 45.63 20.06
N ALA A 1084 -9.14 45.26 20.28
CA ALA A 1084 -10.27 45.81 19.54
C ALA A 1084 -10.45 47.32 19.84
N PRO A 1085 -10.81 48.15 18.85
CA PRO A 1085 -11.01 49.59 19.05
C PRO A 1085 -12.31 49.85 19.84
N THR A 1086 -12.21 50.64 20.91
CA THR A 1086 -13.36 51.15 21.65
C THR A 1086 -13.99 52.36 20.94
N PRO A 1087 -15.33 52.43 20.81
CA PRO A 1087 -15.99 53.59 20.23
C PRO A 1087 -16.18 54.71 21.26
N SER A 1088 -16.07 55.95 20.78
CA SER A 1088 -16.62 57.14 21.42
C SER A 1088 -17.31 57.98 20.32
N SER A 1089 -18.39 58.73 20.56
CA SER A 1089 -19.03 59.10 21.83
C SER A 1089 -20.50 59.49 21.64
N ARG A 1090 -21.28 59.50 22.75
CA ARG A 1090 -22.58 60.23 22.96
C ARG A 1090 -23.82 59.65 22.21
N LEU A 1091 -24.95 59.41 22.92
CA LEU A 1091 -26.17 60.27 23.08
C LEU A 1091 -26.90 60.51 21.74
N THR A 1092 -28.23 60.33 21.58
CA THR A 1092 -29.37 60.17 22.54
C THR A 1092 -30.54 59.35 21.96
N ASP A 1093 -31.39 58.82 22.85
CA ASP A 1093 -32.85 58.58 22.78
C ASP A 1093 -33.60 57.96 21.57
N SER A 1094 -34.51 57.04 21.91
CA SER A 1094 -35.84 56.79 21.30
C SER A 1094 -35.92 56.21 19.86
N SER A 1095 -36.98 55.52 19.43
CA SER A 1095 -38.01 54.66 20.09
C SER A 1095 -38.77 53.88 18.99
N SER A 1096 -39.78 53.06 19.36
CA SER A 1096 -41.01 52.75 18.55
C SER A 1096 -40.87 52.47 17.04
N SER A 1097 -40.88 51.23 16.54
CA SER A 1097 -42.06 50.33 16.35
C SER A 1097 -42.88 50.52 15.06
N VAL A 1098 -43.10 49.39 14.34
CA VAL A 1098 -44.33 48.98 13.61
C VAL A 1098 -44.89 49.86 12.46
N CYS A 1099 -44.85 49.27 11.26
CA CYS A 1099 -45.81 49.23 10.14
C CYS A 1099 -46.82 50.39 9.81
N SER A 1100 -46.75 50.78 8.53
CA SER A 1100 -47.85 50.92 7.53
C SER A 1100 -48.93 52.02 7.62
N ALA A 1101 -48.88 52.93 6.63
CA ALA A 1101 -49.98 53.65 5.95
C ALA A 1101 -49.42 54.01 4.53
N VAL A 1102 -50.04 53.84 3.34
CA VAL A 1102 -51.40 54.03 2.76
C VAL A 1102 -51.39 55.19 1.73
N ALA A 1103 -52.02 54.95 0.56
CA ALA A 1103 -52.32 55.87 -0.57
C ALA A 1103 -51.15 56.35 -1.47
N GLY A 1104 -51.39 56.38 -2.80
CA GLY A 1104 -50.55 57.05 -3.81
C GLY A 1104 -50.08 56.22 -5.02
N THR A 1105 -50.88 56.15 -6.08
CA THR A 1105 -50.53 55.64 -7.43
C THR A 1105 -50.84 56.71 -8.49
N PRO A 1106 -50.27 56.70 -9.74
CA PRO A 1106 -49.68 55.57 -10.47
C PRO A 1106 -48.35 55.80 -11.25
N LEU A 1107 -47.76 54.69 -11.72
CA LEU A 1107 -46.94 54.48 -12.95
C LEU A 1107 -45.98 55.59 -13.51
N SER A 1108 -44.69 55.46 -13.15
CA SER A 1108 -43.56 55.22 -14.10
C SER A 1108 -42.69 56.35 -14.74
N VAL A 1109 -41.38 56.04 -14.91
CA VAL A 1109 -40.43 56.43 -16.00
C VAL A 1109 -39.58 57.75 -15.98
N ARG A 1110 -38.24 57.56 -15.81
CA ARG A 1110 -37.03 58.22 -16.41
C ARG A 1110 -36.82 59.77 -16.48
N ARG A 1111 -35.60 60.22 -16.09
CA ARG A 1111 -34.46 60.75 -16.90
C ARG A 1111 -33.26 61.11 -15.96
N SER A 1112 -31.96 61.17 -16.30
CA SER A 1112 -31.15 61.78 -17.40
C SER A 1112 -31.10 63.33 -17.36
N PRO A 1113 -29.94 64.01 -17.56
CA PRO A 1113 -29.05 63.95 -18.76
C PRO A 1113 -27.53 63.96 -18.42
N ARG A 1114 -26.52 64.17 -19.29
CA ARG A 1114 -26.37 64.49 -20.74
C ARG A 1114 -25.46 63.41 -21.40
N ALA A 1115 -25.58 62.98 -22.66
CA ALA A 1115 -25.88 63.63 -23.96
C ALA A 1115 -24.71 64.46 -24.53
N ALA A 1116 -24.41 64.48 -25.84
CA ALA A 1116 -25.16 64.07 -27.05
C ALA A 1116 -24.27 63.20 -28.01
N ARG A 1117 -24.67 62.55 -29.14
CA ARG A 1117 -25.59 62.88 -30.28
C ARG A 1117 -25.16 64.18 -31.00
N ARG A 1118 -25.30 64.46 -32.32
CA ARG A 1118 -25.82 63.82 -33.57
C ARG A 1118 -25.30 64.71 -34.77
N THR A 1119 -25.33 64.47 -36.08
CA THR A 1119 -25.89 63.47 -37.06
C THR A 1119 -25.05 63.51 -38.36
N SER A 1120 -25.41 62.74 -39.42
CA SER A 1120 -24.91 62.77 -40.83
C SER A 1120 -23.43 62.40 -41.05
N LEU A 1121 -23.00 61.58 -42.03
CA LEU A 1121 -23.29 61.40 -43.48
C LEU A 1121 -22.71 62.49 -44.41
N THR A 1122 -22.24 62.03 -45.57
CA THR A 1122 -21.29 62.68 -46.53
C THR A 1122 -19.90 62.92 -45.92
N GLU A 1123 -18.76 62.40 -46.41
CA GLU A 1123 -18.27 61.93 -47.72
C GLU A 1123 -17.60 63.00 -48.61
N LYS A 1124 -16.25 63.04 -48.53
CA LYS A 1124 -15.26 63.27 -49.61
C LYS A 1124 -13.86 63.08 -48.98
N ALA A 1125 -12.98 62.23 -49.54
CA ALA A 1125 -12.03 62.50 -50.62
C ALA A 1125 -10.89 63.46 -50.19
N ARG A 1126 -9.59 63.23 -50.52
CA ARG A 1126 -8.96 62.20 -51.37
C ARG A 1126 -7.43 62.15 -51.13
N LEU A 1127 -6.79 61.07 -51.61
CA LEU A 1127 -5.38 60.99 -52.09
C LEU A 1127 -4.16 61.14 -51.13
N ARG A 1128 -3.41 60.02 -51.08
CA ARG A 1128 -1.94 59.81 -51.04
C ARG A 1128 -1.12 60.87 -51.84
N PRO A 1129 0.24 61.05 -51.68
CA PRO A 1129 1.20 59.92 -51.80
C PRO A 1129 2.67 60.00 -51.26
N ARG A 1130 3.38 58.84 -51.38
CA ARG A 1130 4.82 58.64 -51.75
C ARG A 1130 5.96 58.90 -50.71
N GLU A 1131 7.16 58.27 -50.76
CA GLU A 1131 7.68 57.02 -51.43
C GLU A 1131 9.06 56.58 -50.83
N LEU A 1132 9.68 55.50 -51.37
CA LEU A 1132 11.07 54.98 -51.15
C LEU A 1132 11.33 54.29 -49.79
N GLY A 1133 12.19 53.25 -49.64
CA GLY A 1133 13.02 52.41 -50.53
C GLY A 1133 14.03 51.59 -49.66
N LEU A 1134 14.68 50.48 -50.04
CA LEU A 1134 14.67 49.63 -51.25
C LEU A 1134 14.82 48.12 -50.86
N SER A 1135 15.76 47.33 -51.44
CA SER A 1135 15.94 45.88 -51.19
C SER A 1135 17.35 45.35 -51.57
N CYS A 1136 17.82 44.24 -50.95
CA CYS A 1136 18.32 42.99 -51.62
C CYS A 1136 19.23 42.05 -50.78
N CYS A 1137 18.89 40.74 -50.81
CA CYS A 1137 19.74 39.55 -51.05
C CYS A 1137 20.95 39.11 -50.15
N PHE A 1138 21.28 37.82 -50.36
CA PHE A 1138 22.51 37.06 -50.07
C PHE A 1138 22.72 36.33 -48.73
N SER A 1139 23.73 35.45 -48.74
CA SER A 1139 23.68 34.13 -48.09
C SER A 1139 25.06 33.55 -47.72
N GLY A 1140 25.12 32.83 -46.60
CA GLY A 1140 25.90 31.59 -46.48
C GLY A 1140 27.32 31.64 -45.87
N VAL A 1141 27.69 30.47 -45.33
CA VAL A 1141 29.05 29.88 -45.29
C VAL A 1141 30.09 30.43 -44.26
N GLN A 1142 30.12 29.72 -43.12
CA GLN A 1142 31.31 29.16 -42.42
C GLN A 1142 32.29 29.97 -41.53
N ILE A 1143 32.76 29.20 -40.51
CA ILE A 1143 34.11 29.14 -39.90
C ILE A 1143 34.50 30.08 -38.72
N CYS A 1144 34.54 29.44 -37.55
CA CYS A 1144 35.51 29.50 -36.43
C CYS A 1144 35.93 30.79 -35.69
N SER A 1145 36.04 30.61 -34.36
CA SER A 1145 36.91 31.31 -33.40
C SER A 1145 36.60 32.77 -33.04
N ALA A 1146 37.02 33.31 -31.88
CA ALA A 1146 37.20 32.72 -30.54
C ALA A 1146 37.37 33.86 -29.49
N ALA A 1147 36.84 33.64 -28.28
CA ALA A 1147 37.23 34.25 -26.99
C ALA A 1147 37.24 35.80 -26.79
N ALA A 1148 36.66 36.22 -25.65
CA ALA A 1148 36.87 37.49 -24.94
C ALA A 1148 36.40 38.80 -25.64
N THR A 1149 36.18 39.93 -24.96
CA THR A 1149 36.32 40.26 -23.52
C THR A 1149 35.17 41.17 -23.06
N ALA A 1150 34.83 41.19 -21.77
CA ALA A 1150 33.78 42.06 -21.21
C ALA A 1150 34.30 43.43 -20.73
N SER A 1151 33.44 44.47 -20.70
CA SER A 1151 33.32 45.44 -19.58
C SER A 1151 32.29 46.56 -19.80
N ALA A 1152 31.51 46.85 -18.73
CA ALA A 1152 30.86 48.15 -18.40
C ALA A 1152 29.71 48.66 -19.34
N LEU A 1153 28.81 49.56 -18.93
CA LEU A 1153 28.60 50.27 -17.64
C LEU A 1153 27.09 50.47 -17.37
N CYS A 1154 26.70 50.75 -16.12
CA CYS A 1154 25.31 50.78 -15.64
C CYS A 1154 24.56 52.13 -15.82
N VAL A 1155 23.21 52.08 -15.77
CA VAL A 1155 22.27 52.89 -14.92
C VAL A 1155 20.85 52.87 -15.53
N GLY A 1156 19.77 52.80 -14.73
CA GLY A 1156 18.40 53.21 -15.19
C GLY A 1156 17.16 52.37 -14.82
N PHE A 1157 16.88 52.17 -13.52
CA PHE A 1157 15.55 51.92 -12.89
C PHE A 1157 14.36 51.22 -13.61
N SER A 1158 13.89 50.15 -12.96
CA SER A 1158 12.48 49.70 -12.78
C SER A 1158 11.60 49.27 -13.99
N GLY A 1159 11.27 47.98 -14.03
CA GLY A 1159 10.14 47.43 -14.80
C GLY A 1159 9.96 45.92 -14.59
N VAL A 1160 8.77 45.45 -14.22
CA VAL A 1160 8.53 44.02 -13.92
C VAL A 1160 8.05 43.25 -15.16
N ARG A 1161 8.80 42.20 -15.55
CA ARG A 1161 8.33 40.93 -16.16
C ARG A 1161 9.55 40.02 -16.45
N ILE A 1162 9.51 38.77 -16.00
CA ILE A 1162 10.47 37.71 -16.41
C ILE A 1162 9.67 36.58 -17.07
N TRP A 1163 10.24 36.01 -18.13
CA TRP A 1163 9.64 34.95 -18.96
C TRP A 1163 9.93 33.55 -18.42
N SER A 1164 9.19 32.54 -18.91
CA SER A 1164 9.37 31.13 -18.54
C SER A 1164 10.59 30.49 -19.19
N VAL A 1165 11.38 29.76 -18.39
CA VAL A 1165 12.65 29.09 -18.77
C VAL A 1165 12.41 27.80 -19.59
N ARG A 1166 11.48 27.82 -20.58
CA ARG A 1166 11.08 26.60 -21.31
C ARG A 1166 11.67 26.45 -22.72
N GLU A 1167 12.19 27.52 -23.32
CA GLU A 1167 12.74 27.47 -24.70
C GLU A 1167 14.28 27.43 -24.75
N ALA A 1168 14.97 27.62 -23.62
CA ALA A 1168 16.44 27.57 -23.55
C ALA A 1168 17.03 26.13 -23.54
N PHE A 1169 16.21 25.10 -23.32
CA PHE A 1169 16.70 23.73 -23.06
C PHE A 1169 16.74 22.82 -24.30
N LEU A 1170 16.20 23.26 -25.45
CA LEU A 1170 16.04 22.46 -26.67
C LEU A 1170 17.07 22.80 -27.78
N SER A 1171 18.29 23.23 -27.40
CA SER A 1171 19.33 23.57 -28.38
C SER A 1171 20.78 23.30 -27.93
N PHE A 1172 21.01 22.48 -26.90
CA PHE A 1172 22.35 22.29 -26.33
C PHE A 1172 22.84 20.85 -26.10
N CYS A 1173 22.03 19.82 -26.41
CA CYS A 1173 22.44 18.41 -26.31
C CYS A 1173 22.15 17.66 -27.61
N GLY A 1174 23.14 17.63 -28.52
CA GLY A 1174 23.16 16.81 -29.71
C GLY A 1174 24.59 16.75 -30.28
N VAL A 1175 24.89 15.68 -31.03
CA VAL A 1175 26.22 15.28 -31.58
C VAL A 1175 27.13 14.53 -30.58
N ALA A 1176 27.76 13.45 -31.10
CA ALA A 1176 28.68 12.49 -30.45
C ALA A 1176 28.08 11.69 -29.26
N LEU A 1177 28.15 10.36 -29.23
CA LEU A 1177 29.15 9.46 -29.79
C LEU A 1177 28.60 8.48 -30.84
N ALA A 1178 29.42 8.19 -31.84
CA ALA A 1178 29.36 6.97 -32.63
C ALA A 1178 30.79 6.45 -32.78
N ASP A 1179 31.04 5.25 -32.31
CA ASP A 1179 32.09 4.35 -32.77
C ASP A 1179 31.66 2.93 -32.39
N ALA A 1180 32.01 1.95 -33.21
CA ALA A 1180 31.63 0.56 -33.02
C ALA A 1180 32.87 -0.32 -33.16
N ASP A 1181 33.08 -1.23 -32.20
CA ASP A 1181 33.49 -2.60 -32.54
C ASP A 1181 33.45 -3.55 -31.32
N VAL A 1182 33.32 -4.84 -31.65
CA VAL A 1182 33.20 -6.07 -30.83
C VAL A 1182 31.75 -6.58 -30.71
N LEU A 1183 31.50 -7.69 -31.42
CA LEU A 1183 30.22 -8.38 -31.54
C LEU A 1183 30.43 -9.91 -31.50
N ALA A 1184 29.34 -10.64 -31.22
CA ALA A 1184 29.26 -12.11 -31.09
C ALA A 1184 30.04 -12.70 -29.90
N PHE A 1185 29.69 -13.85 -29.31
CA PHE A 1185 28.69 -14.91 -29.61
C PHE A 1185 27.88 -15.19 -28.31
N LEU A 1186 26.67 -15.79 -28.25
CA LEU A 1186 25.96 -16.76 -29.09
C LEU A 1186 24.47 -16.37 -29.27
N ASP A 1187 23.80 -16.99 -30.25
CA ASP A 1187 22.35 -16.89 -30.50
C ASP A 1187 21.79 -18.28 -30.90
N GLY A 1188 20.47 -18.46 -30.79
CA GLY A 1188 19.72 -19.63 -31.27
C GLY A 1188 19.71 -20.88 -30.34
N GLU A 1189 18.71 -21.77 -30.43
CA GLU A 1189 17.39 -21.62 -31.07
C GLU A 1189 16.40 -22.65 -30.47
N ALA A 1190 15.09 -22.40 -30.56
CA ALA A 1190 14.05 -23.29 -30.03
C ALA A 1190 13.32 -24.04 -31.14
N ALA A 1191 13.30 -25.38 -31.08
CA ALA A 1191 12.60 -26.24 -32.05
C ALA A 1191 11.43 -26.98 -31.40
N SER A 1192 10.24 -26.89 -32.01
CA SER A 1192 8.99 -27.49 -31.52
C SER A 1192 8.70 -28.85 -32.14
N ILE A 1193 8.33 -29.86 -31.34
CA ILE A 1193 7.69 -31.09 -31.82
C ILE A 1193 6.51 -31.47 -30.90
N SER A 1194 5.36 -31.75 -31.52
CA SER A 1194 4.16 -32.33 -30.89
C SER A 1194 3.99 -33.79 -31.28
N ILE A 1195 3.75 -34.70 -30.33
CA ILE A 1195 3.33 -36.09 -30.63
C ILE A 1195 2.16 -36.50 -29.72
N SER A 1196 1.22 -37.23 -30.30
CA SER A 1196 0.00 -37.72 -29.66
C SER A 1196 0.02 -39.23 -29.40
N GLY A 1197 -0.29 -39.64 -28.16
CA GLY A 1197 -1.17 -40.77 -27.86
C GLY A 1197 -0.71 -42.23 -28.03
N ARG A 1198 -0.94 -43.02 -26.96
CA ARG A 1198 -1.01 -44.50 -26.85
C ARG A 1198 0.30 -45.31 -26.90
N GLY A 1199 0.40 -46.32 -26.01
CA GLY A 1199 1.03 -47.61 -26.36
C GLY A 1199 2.06 -48.22 -25.39
N ARG A 1200 1.57 -48.86 -24.32
CA ARG A 1200 2.06 -50.05 -23.56
C ARG A 1200 3.46 -50.70 -23.83
N GLU A 1201 3.92 -51.36 -22.74
CA GLU A 1201 4.73 -52.61 -22.66
C GLU A 1201 6.27 -52.54 -22.82
N ASP A 1202 6.95 -52.53 -21.66
CA ASP A 1202 8.03 -53.43 -21.17
C ASP A 1202 9.35 -53.70 -21.95
N LEU A 1203 10.32 -54.22 -21.17
CA LEU A 1203 11.62 -54.84 -21.56
C LEU A 1203 12.80 -53.92 -22.00
N GLY A 1204 13.51 -53.38 -21.00
CA GLY A 1204 14.68 -54.09 -20.46
C GLY A 1204 16.08 -53.99 -21.13
N VAL A 1205 17.01 -53.40 -20.36
CA VAL A 1205 18.40 -53.88 -20.14
C VAL A 1205 19.50 -53.59 -21.19
N ARG A 1206 20.63 -53.03 -20.68
CA ARG A 1206 21.91 -52.68 -21.34
C ARG A 1206 21.83 -51.50 -22.33
N GLY A 1207 22.85 -50.64 -22.45
CA GLY A 1207 24.10 -50.54 -21.67
C GLY A 1207 25.24 -49.97 -22.51
N GLY A 1208 26.15 -49.22 -21.89
CA GLY A 1208 27.32 -48.63 -22.55
C GLY A 1208 27.44 -47.13 -22.31
N SER A 1209 28.40 -46.75 -21.47
CA SER A 1209 28.86 -45.37 -21.31
C SER A 1209 29.93 -45.05 -22.35
N VAL A 1210 29.98 -43.79 -22.82
CA VAL A 1210 31.20 -42.95 -22.81
C VAL A 1210 30.85 -41.52 -23.26
N TRP A 1211 31.59 -40.59 -22.68
CA TRP A 1211 31.60 -39.14 -22.87
C TRP A 1211 31.83 -38.69 -24.31
N VAL A 1212 31.27 -37.53 -24.68
CA VAL A 1212 32.05 -36.27 -24.95
C VAL A 1212 31.09 -35.09 -25.18
N VAL A 1213 31.39 -33.97 -24.53
CA VAL A 1213 31.10 -32.53 -24.85
C VAL A 1213 30.09 -32.29 -26.00
N ASN A 1214 28.98 -31.60 -25.78
CA ASN A 1214 28.90 -30.24 -25.19
C ASN A 1214 27.60 -30.02 -24.39
#